data_AF-A0A0C3AHV8-F1
#
_entry.id   AF-A0A0C3AHV8-F1
#
_cell.length_a   1.000
_cell.length_b   1.000
_cell.length_c   1.000
_cell.angle_alpha   90.00
_cell.angle_beta   90.00
_cell.angle_gamma   90.00
#
_symmetry.space_group_name_H-M   'P 1'
#
loop_
_entity.id
_entity.type
_entity.pdbx_description
1 polymer ?
#
loop_
_entity_poly.entity_id
_entity_poly.type
_entity_poly.pdbx_seq_one_letter_code
_entity_poly.pdbx_strand_id
1 'polypeptide(L)'
;MTAYAPVEVWEKILKYTISVPLFFDSDPISNHGIERFSEYRFEADYWQSERVRNRLRRVCKSWDIFLHPYEHRYVRLFDVYNLRIPKMALSTAIRLNLSPKYNYGSSMSGYQRYHRAKLLEAMNRFLKEDISDPSSESRNDNITSKWNLEVIDGYLGYSDDIFAMILEKAPRLKAFIGLWIPNLTVLPSKAENLTAIYMEHDDSSRYLPCTWAAVHLPRLTALRLRPLGMEIQLDQWKLPALRHLSIEPLIDGSPMDKVVSYFMQIVDAFGRQLITFYYGRFRVGFEPPQGFWSCLPRLQRIQLPYWRCQGPPLDHPIHHVRVSIDHFLEPNVNHSSAGQGFPYWERQLLQNSQPNRPLTVQLDYSWLYIIAKPQRKGVRKRMLNLVAFYDERGTVFTDSAGLTFHEYLVFAIRVYWKEGHANHSKRRRVVGVTISYHFSSIAIRSQTMESNAFRNIGSKQTIGSRREFETVSDEFVPHADRIQNKNDFLWKIINDPSNMPTTSSGWMLEIVDGYLGYSNAIFVLLLENAPRLEAFIELSTNLTVLPSAAEQLKAIYMEQGWTNRLMPCTWSVSYLPCLTTLRLRPLGLEVPLHKWQLPALRHLSIKPQARISSTNEAATYFLQILEAFGDQLITFYYNIACIDFEVPHEFWSYIPHVRRLQLPFWRDPGPPAGHPIDFIRVPAYYLFDTKRHSSTWPSFPYWECQLPENPHQKRRLTVQLD
;
A
#
# COMPACT_ATOMS: atom_id res chain seq x y z
N MET A 1 -35.00 -2.31 -37.11
CA MET A 1 -35.36 -1.31 -36.09
C MET A 1 -34.31 -1.35 -34.98
N THR A 2 -33.41 -0.38 -34.92
CA THR A 2 -32.51 -0.23 -33.77
C THR A 2 -33.31 0.48 -32.67
N ALA A 3 -33.79 -0.28 -31.69
CA ALA A 3 -34.45 0.30 -30.53
C ALA A 3 -33.44 1.15 -29.75
N TYR A 4 -33.54 2.47 -29.87
CA TYR A 4 -32.79 3.40 -29.04
C TYR A 4 -33.37 3.35 -27.62
N ALA A 5 -32.49 3.27 -26.60
CA ALA A 5 -32.94 3.39 -25.22
C ALA A 5 -33.58 4.79 -25.01
N PRO A 6 -34.68 4.89 -24.25
CA PRO A 6 -35.30 6.17 -23.90
C PRO A 6 -34.32 7.14 -23.22
N VAL A 7 -34.57 8.45 -23.32
CA VAL A 7 -33.70 9.50 -22.77
C VAL A 7 -33.51 9.30 -21.26
N GLU A 8 -34.57 8.94 -20.55
CA GLU A 8 -34.58 8.70 -19.10
C GLU A 8 -33.66 7.53 -18.71
N VAL A 9 -33.55 6.52 -19.57
CA VAL A 9 -32.64 5.39 -19.37
C VAL A 9 -31.21 5.85 -19.55
N TRP A 10 -30.92 6.65 -20.58
CA TRP A 10 -29.60 7.25 -20.78
C TRP A 10 -29.20 8.17 -19.63
N GLU A 11 -30.09 9.02 -19.13
CA GLU A 11 -29.81 9.89 -17.99
C GLU A 11 -29.45 9.09 -16.73
N LYS A 12 -30.16 7.98 -16.46
CA LYS A 12 -29.82 7.07 -15.36
C LYS A 12 -28.44 6.45 -15.58
N ILE A 13 -28.16 5.92 -16.77
CA ILE A 13 -26.86 5.34 -17.10
C ILE A 13 -25.74 6.37 -16.88
N LEU A 14 -25.92 7.60 -17.38
CA LEU A 14 -24.94 8.67 -17.23
C LEU A 14 -24.71 9.03 -15.76
N LYS A 15 -25.78 9.18 -14.96
CA LYS A 15 -25.71 9.41 -13.50
C LYS A 15 -24.95 8.30 -12.78
N TYR A 16 -25.27 7.03 -13.06
CA TYR A 16 -24.57 5.89 -12.46
C TYR A 16 -23.10 5.84 -12.87
N THR A 17 -22.79 6.15 -14.13
CA THR A 17 -21.43 6.11 -14.67
C THR A 17 -20.49 7.11 -14.01
N ILE A 18 -21.03 8.24 -13.54
CA ILE A 18 -20.27 9.26 -12.80
C ILE A 18 -20.49 9.19 -11.29
N SER A 19 -21.23 8.20 -10.79
CA SER A 19 -21.53 8.10 -9.36
C SER A 19 -20.30 7.67 -8.58
N VAL A 20 -20.10 8.28 -7.41
CA VAL A 20 -19.05 7.90 -6.45
C VAL A 20 -19.71 7.86 -5.06
N PRO A 21 -20.62 6.88 -4.84
CA PRO A 21 -21.59 6.95 -3.75
C PRO A 21 -20.91 7.05 -2.39
N LEU A 22 -19.89 6.22 -2.14
CA LEU A 22 -19.14 6.26 -0.89
C LEU A 22 -18.47 7.62 -0.65
N PHE A 23 -17.89 8.25 -1.67
CA PHE A 23 -17.15 9.51 -1.52
C PHE A 23 -18.07 10.72 -1.24
N PHE A 24 -19.32 10.68 -1.71
CA PHE A 24 -20.29 11.77 -1.47
C PHE A 24 -21.27 11.48 -0.35
N ASP A 25 -21.16 10.33 0.31
CA ASP A 25 -22.04 9.97 1.41
C ASP A 25 -21.82 10.89 2.62
N SER A 26 -22.90 11.40 3.21
CA SER A 26 -22.85 12.18 4.45
C SER A 26 -22.84 11.32 5.71
N ASP A 27 -23.16 10.04 5.61
CA ASP A 27 -23.15 9.09 6.72
C ASP A 27 -22.57 7.74 6.28
N PRO A 28 -21.28 7.71 5.89
CA PRO A 28 -20.67 6.52 5.31
C PRO A 28 -20.64 5.33 6.27
N ILE A 29 -20.60 5.57 7.59
CA ILE A 29 -20.55 4.46 8.55
C ILE A 29 -21.91 3.77 8.64
N SER A 30 -23.01 4.52 8.69
CA SER A 30 -24.34 3.91 8.73
C SER A 30 -24.70 3.22 7.42
N ASN A 31 -24.29 3.76 6.27
CA ASN A 31 -24.67 3.23 4.96
C ASN A 31 -23.73 2.16 4.40
N HIS A 32 -22.43 2.25 4.71
CA HIS A 32 -21.39 1.40 4.13
C HIS A 32 -20.57 0.62 5.16
N GLY A 33 -20.82 0.86 6.44
CA GLY A 33 -20.05 0.29 7.52
C GLY A 33 -18.74 1.02 7.78
N ILE A 34 -18.18 0.77 8.95
CA ILE A 34 -16.97 1.44 9.44
C ILE A 34 -15.70 0.89 8.78
N GLU A 35 -15.78 -0.35 8.30
CA GLU A 35 -14.77 -1.05 7.52
C GLU A 35 -14.39 -0.28 6.24
N ARG A 36 -15.37 0.35 5.59
CA ARG A 36 -15.18 1.16 4.38
C ARG A 36 -14.92 2.64 4.66
N PHE A 37 -14.89 3.04 5.93
CA PHE A 37 -14.65 4.43 6.29
C PHE A 37 -13.24 4.90 5.87
N SER A 38 -12.27 3.99 5.77
CA SER A 38 -10.94 4.32 5.26
C SER A 38 -10.97 4.69 3.77
N GLU A 39 -11.79 4.01 2.96
CA GLU A 39 -12.01 4.31 1.53
C GLU A 39 -12.68 5.68 1.31
N TYR A 40 -13.45 6.17 2.27
CA TYR A 40 -14.22 7.41 2.17
C TYR A 40 -13.41 8.66 1.78
N ARG A 41 -12.12 8.69 2.11
CA ARG A 41 -11.21 9.82 1.81
C ARG A 41 -10.40 9.65 0.53
N PHE A 42 -10.54 8.54 -0.18
CA PHE A 42 -9.81 8.30 -1.41
C PHE A 42 -10.40 9.14 -2.54
N GLU A 43 -9.83 10.31 -2.77
CA GLU A 43 -10.23 11.17 -3.88
C GLU A 43 -9.99 10.55 -5.27
N ALA A 44 -9.19 9.50 -5.37
CA ALA A 44 -8.84 8.85 -6.63
C ALA A 44 -10.10 8.43 -7.41
N ASP A 45 -11.11 7.92 -6.72
CA ASP A 45 -12.38 7.48 -7.32
C ASP A 45 -13.19 8.65 -7.85
N TYR A 46 -13.21 9.77 -7.12
CA TYR A 46 -13.79 11.02 -7.61
C TYR A 46 -13.09 11.51 -8.88
N TRP A 47 -11.77 11.63 -8.87
CA TRP A 47 -11.03 12.11 -10.04
C TRP A 47 -11.15 11.16 -11.23
N GLN A 48 -11.32 9.86 -11.00
CA GLN A 48 -11.63 8.91 -12.05
C GLN A 48 -13.03 9.15 -12.63
N SER A 49 -14.04 9.36 -11.79
CA SER A 49 -15.39 9.74 -12.21
C SER A 49 -15.41 11.03 -13.03
N GLU A 50 -14.64 12.06 -12.64
CA GLU A 50 -14.52 13.31 -13.40
C GLU A 50 -13.90 13.11 -14.78
N ARG A 51 -12.88 12.24 -14.89
CA ARG A 51 -12.32 11.86 -16.20
C ARG A 51 -13.35 11.18 -17.08
N VAL A 52 -14.17 10.31 -16.51
CA VAL A 52 -15.25 9.63 -17.23
C VAL A 52 -16.32 10.64 -17.67
N ARG A 53 -16.79 11.54 -16.79
CA ARG A 53 -17.72 12.61 -17.14
C ARG A 53 -17.18 13.46 -18.30
N ASN A 54 -15.93 13.90 -18.24
CA ASN A 54 -15.32 14.73 -19.28
C ASN A 54 -15.20 14.02 -20.64
N ARG A 55 -15.08 12.68 -20.65
CA ARG A 55 -15.16 11.89 -21.90
C ARG A 55 -16.59 11.82 -22.42
N LEU A 56 -17.56 11.55 -21.55
CA LEU A 56 -18.98 11.46 -21.91
C LEU A 56 -19.52 12.80 -22.47
N ARG A 57 -19.10 13.94 -21.91
CA ARG A 57 -19.45 15.28 -22.42
C ARG A 57 -19.06 15.49 -23.89
N ARG A 58 -18.03 14.79 -24.38
CA ARG A 58 -17.55 14.92 -25.77
C ARG A 58 -18.31 14.03 -26.76
N VAL A 59 -19.22 13.16 -26.28
CA VAL A 59 -19.96 12.24 -27.13
C VAL A 59 -21.01 12.99 -27.96
N CYS A 60 -21.83 13.84 -27.33
CA CYS A 60 -22.79 14.69 -28.01
C CYS A 60 -23.22 15.88 -27.14
N LYS A 61 -23.80 16.91 -27.78
CA LYS A 61 -24.26 18.14 -27.10
C LYS A 61 -25.30 17.88 -26.01
N SER A 62 -26.20 16.91 -26.21
CA SER A 62 -27.20 16.56 -25.20
C SER A 62 -26.57 16.01 -23.92
N TRP A 63 -25.52 15.19 -24.03
CA TRP A 63 -24.79 14.68 -22.86
C TRP A 63 -23.96 15.76 -22.20
N ASP A 64 -23.38 16.68 -22.98
CA ASP A 64 -22.68 17.84 -22.43
C ASP A 64 -23.60 18.68 -21.54
N ILE A 65 -24.79 19.03 -22.04
CA ILE A 65 -25.81 19.80 -21.30
C ILE A 65 -26.25 19.04 -20.04
N PHE A 66 -26.54 17.75 -20.14
CA PHE A 66 -26.99 16.94 -19.00
C PHE A 66 -25.91 16.79 -17.91
N LEU A 67 -24.64 16.66 -18.32
CA LEU A 67 -23.53 16.42 -17.39
C LEU A 67 -22.94 17.71 -16.82
N HIS A 68 -23.22 18.87 -17.40
CA HIS A 68 -22.69 20.15 -16.95
C HIS A 68 -23.06 20.48 -15.48
N PRO A 69 -24.30 20.28 -14.99
CA PRO A 69 -24.63 20.49 -13.57
C PRO A 69 -23.85 19.60 -12.57
N TYR A 70 -23.23 18.53 -13.05
CA TYR A 70 -22.40 17.64 -12.23
C TYR A 70 -20.93 18.08 -12.18
N GLU A 71 -20.63 19.31 -12.61
CA GLU A 71 -19.31 19.90 -12.48
C GLU A 71 -18.98 20.38 -11.07
N HIS A 72 -17.71 20.20 -10.70
CA HIS A 72 -17.18 20.61 -9.42
C HIS A 72 -17.94 20.06 -8.19
N ARG A 73 -18.51 18.84 -8.28
CA ARG A 73 -19.16 18.17 -7.14
C ARG A 73 -18.25 18.05 -5.91
N TYR A 74 -16.94 17.95 -6.14
CA TYR A 74 -15.93 18.08 -5.11
C TYR A 74 -14.97 19.22 -5.44
N VAL A 75 -14.80 20.10 -4.46
CA VAL A 75 -13.93 21.27 -4.55
C VAL A 75 -12.90 21.21 -3.44
N ARG A 76 -11.64 21.51 -3.77
CA ARG A 76 -10.63 21.85 -2.78
C ARG A 76 -10.57 23.35 -2.66
N LEU A 77 -10.69 23.88 -1.44
CA LEU A 77 -10.60 25.32 -1.20
C LEU A 77 -9.26 25.89 -1.70
N PHE A 78 -8.19 25.11 -1.58
CA PHE A 78 -6.88 25.45 -2.12
C PHE A 78 -6.90 25.67 -3.64
N ASP A 79 -7.66 24.89 -4.41
CA ASP A 79 -7.72 25.05 -5.86
C ASP A 79 -8.54 26.30 -6.25
N VAL A 80 -9.53 26.70 -5.45
CA VAL A 80 -10.25 27.98 -5.62
C VAL A 80 -9.36 29.18 -5.29
N TYR A 81 -8.66 29.13 -4.16
CA TYR A 81 -7.71 30.17 -3.74
C TYR A 81 -6.63 30.44 -4.80
N ASN A 82 -6.13 29.38 -5.45
CA ASN A 82 -5.15 29.50 -6.54
C ASN A 82 -5.77 29.76 -7.92
N LEU A 83 -7.06 30.13 -7.99
CA LEU A 83 -7.80 30.43 -9.22
C LEU A 83 -7.77 29.28 -10.27
N ARG A 84 -7.59 28.04 -9.82
CA ARG A 84 -7.63 26.85 -10.70
C ARG A 84 -9.05 26.38 -10.97
N ILE A 85 -9.95 26.71 -10.04
CA ILE A 85 -11.38 26.45 -10.11
C ILE A 85 -12.07 27.79 -9.82
N PRO A 86 -13.11 28.18 -10.58
CA PRO A 86 -13.81 29.43 -10.34
C PRO A 86 -14.56 29.41 -9.01
N LYS A 87 -14.71 30.58 -8.37
CA LYS A 87 -15.42 30.72 -7.08
C LYS A 87 -16.84 30.14 -7.09
N MET A 88 -17.56 30.30 -8.21
CA MET A 88 -18.91 29.76 -8.39
C MET A 88 -19.02 28.24 -8.22
N ALA A 89 -17.91 27.50 -8.34
CA ALA A 89 -17.90 26.06 -8.06
C ALA A 89 -18.29 25.71 -6.61
N LEU A 90 -18.17 26.65 -5.67
CA LEU A 90 -18.58 26.45 -4.29
C LEU A 90 -20.10 26.26 -4.14
N SER A 91 -20.90 26.85 -5.02
CA SER A 91 -22.36 26.72 -4.96
C SER A 91 -22.85 25.36 -5.48
N THR A 92 -22.10 24.72 -6.38
CA THR A 92 -22.40 23.39 -6.93
C THR A 92 -21.70 22.25 -6.19
N ALA A 93 -20.72 22.57 -5.35
CA ALA A 93 -19.99 21.57 -4.56
C ALA A 93 -20.93 20.82 -3.60
N ILE A 94 -20.86 19.50 -3.64
CA ILE A 94 -21.50 18.58 -2.68
C ILE A 94 -20.52 18.31 -1.52
N ARG A 95 -19.22 18.23 -1.83
CA ARG A 95 -18.15 18.03 -0.84
C ARG A 95 -17.06 19.09 -0.99
N LEU A 96 -16.69 19.73 0.10
CA LEU A 96 -15.63 20.75 0.16
C LEU A 96 -14.49 20.24 1.01
N ASN A 97 -13.30 20.13 0.43
CA ASN A 97 -12.09 19.85 1.19
C ASN A 97 -11.36 21.16 1.49
N LEU A 98 -11.23 21.46 2.78
CA LEU A 98 -10.59 22.67 3.26
C LEU A 98 -9.06 22.49 3.39
N SER A 99 -8.54 21.26 3.37
CA SER A 99 -7.14 20.95 3.64
C SER A 99 -6.20 21.63 2.63
N PRO A 100 -5.14 22.31 3.09
CA PRO A 100 -4.07 22.73 2.20
C PRO A 100 -3.40 21.46 1.66
N LYS A 101 -3.12 21.42 0.34
CA LYS A 101 -2.71 20.23 -0.46
C LYS A 101 -1.39 19.55 -0.04
N TYR A 102 -0.89 19.80 1.15
CA TYR A 102 0.40 19.34 1.59
C TYR A 102 0.28 17.95 2.23
N ASN A 103 0.41 16.91 1.39
CA ASN A 103 0.80 15.56 1.82
C ASN A 103 2.24 15.59 2.34
N TYR A 104 2.52 16.31 3.42
CA TYR A 104 3.77 16.12 4.14
C TYR A 104 3.59 14.93 5.05
N GLY A 105 4.46 13.92 4.86
CA GLY A 105 4.62 12.86 5.83
C GLY A 105 4.89 13.44 7.23
N SER A 106 4.76 12.58 8.24
CA SER A 106 4.74 12.85 9.69
C SER A 106 5.94 13.61 10.31
N SER A 107 6.81 14.21 9.52
CA SER A 107 7.88 15.10 9.97
C SER A 107 7.80 16.44 9.22
N MET A 108 6.84 17.28 9.60
CA MET A 108 6.83 18.66 9.11
C MET A 108 7.94 19.45 9.81
N SER A 109 8.91 19.93 9.02
CA SER A 109 9.92 20.88 9.51
C SER A 109 9.24 22.17 9.99
N GLY A 110 9.89 22.92 10.89
CA GLY A 110 9.35 24.19 11.41
C GLY A 110 8.99 25.18 10.28
N TYR A 111 9.75 25.17 9.19
CA TYR A 111 9.48 25.96 7.98
C TYR A 111 8.12 25.62 7.34
N GLN A 112 7.76 24.34 7.27
CA GLN A 112 6.49 23.92 6.68
C GLN A 112 5.30 24.27 7.58
N ARG A 113 5.46 24.28 8.92
CA ARG A 113 4.41 24.75 9.85
C ARG A 113 4.11 26.23 9.64
N TYR A 114 5.15 27.05 9.49
CA TYR A 114 4.98 28.49 9.23
C TYR A 114 4.24 28.77 7.93
N HIS A 115 4.63 28.11 6.82
CA HIS A 115 3.94 28.25 5.54
C HIS A 115 2.50 27.76 5.60
N ARG A 116 2.25 26.68 6.34
CA ARG A 116 0.90 26.20 6.58
C ARG A 116 0.08 27.27 7.28
N ALA A 117 0.53 27.82 8.40
CA ALA A 117 -0.18 28.86 9.16
C ALA A 117 -0.50 30.09 8.30
N LYS A 118 0.47 30.59 7.52
CA LYS A 118 0.24 31.71 6.58
C LYS A 118 -0.78 31.39 5.50
N LEU A 119 -0.73 30.18 4.94
CA LEU A 119 -1.72 29.74 3.97
C LEU A 119 -3.11 29.63 4.59
N LEU A 120 -3.21 29.16 5.83
CA LEU A 120 -4.49 29.11 6.55
C LEU A 120 -5.05 30.51 6.76
N GLU A 121 -4.22 31.45 7.19
CA GLU A 121 -4.62 32.86 7.36
C GLU A 121 -5.08 33.49 6.04
N ALA A 122 -4.39 33.22 4.94
CA ALA A 122 -4.79 33.69 3.61
C ALA A 122 -6.12 33.04 3.15
N MET A 123 -6.30 31.75 3.40
CA MET A 123 -7.55 31.05 3.11
C MET A 123 -8.70 31.53 4.00
N ASN A 124 -8.42 31.90 5.26
CA ASN A 124 -9.40 32.50 6.17
C ASN A 124 -9.86 33.86 5.67
N ARG A 125 -8.92 34.70 5.24
CA ARG A 125 -9.24 36.00 4.64
C ARG A 125 -10.03 35.83 3.36
N PHE A 126 -9.63 34.91 2.48
CA PHE A 126 -10.40 34.55 1.29
C PHE A 126 -11.84 34.15 1.66
N LEU A 127 -12.02 33.28 2.65
CA LEU A 127 -13.36 32.88 3.09
C LEU A 127 -14.16 34.06 3.68
N LYS A 128 -13.54 34.93 4.47
CA LYS A 128 -14.22 36.09 5.06
C LYS A 128 -14.56 37.14 4.01
N GLU A 129 -13.59 37.55 3.19
CA GLU A 129 -13.71 38.64 2.22
C GLU A 129 -14.58 38.24 1.03
N ASP A 130 -14.35 37.07 0.43
CA ASP A 130 -14.97 36.72 -0.85
C ASP A 130 -16.33 36.03 -0.73
N ILE A 131 -16.69 35.49 0.44
CA ILE A 131 -17.98 34.81 0.67
C ILE A 131 -18.92 35.65 1.53
N SER A 132 -18.38 36.56 2.35
CA SER A 132 -19.21 37.41 3.22
C SER A 132 -19.56 38.75 2.59
N ASP A 133 -19.04 39.10 1.40
CA ASP A 133 -19.40 40.34 0.72
C ASP A 133 -20.61 40.15 -0.23
N PRO A 134 -21.86 40.43 0.22
CA PRO A 134 -23.04 40.37 -0.63
C PRO A 134 -23.06 41.46 -1.71
N SER A 135 -22.16 42.46 -1.66
CA SER A 135 -22.23 43.64 -2.53
C SER A 135 -21.62 43.41 -3.93
N SER A 136 -20.84 42.34 -4.11
CA SER A 136 -20.22 42.00 -5.40
C SER A 136 -21.10 41.15 -6.31
N GLU A 137 -22.17 40.54 -5.78
CA GLU A 137 -23.20 39.88 -6.59
C GLU A 137 -24.16 40.95 -7.11
N SER A 138 -23.92 41.37 -8.35
CA SER A 138 -24.74 42.33 -9.09
C SER A 138 -26.24 42.08 -8.90
N ARG A 139 -26.95 43.00 -8.22
CA ARG A 139 -28.37 43.45 -8.24
C ARG A 139 -29.51 42.61 -8.88
N ASN A 140 -29.28 41.38 -9.31
CA ASN A 140 -30.30 40.40 -9.66
C ASN A 140 -30.70 39.69 -8.36
N ASP A 141 -31.42 40.47 -7.55
CA ASP A 141 -32.04 40.07 -6.30
C ASP A 141 -32.94 38.84 -6.53
N ASN A 142 -32.46 37.65 -6.14
CA ASN A 142 -33.26 36.54 -5.57
C ASN A 142 -32.51 35.20 -5.45
N ILE A 143 -31.33 35.05 -6.06
CA ILE A 143 -30.52 33.83 -5.86
C ILE A 143 -29.53 34.09 -4.74
N THR A 144 -30.02 34.12 -3.49
CA THR A 144 -29.12 33.95 -2.35
C THR A 144 -28.45 32.59 -2.52
N SER A 145 -27.18 32.58 -2.95
CA SER A 145 -26.48 31.39 -3.43
C SER A 145 -26.15 30.42 -2.28
N LYS A 146 -27.17 29.76 -1.74
CA LYS A 146 -27.02 28.68 -0.77
C LYS A 146 -26.17 27.59 -1.41
N TRP A 147 -25.12 27.18 -0.73
CA TRP A 147 -24.26 26.11 -1.22
C TRP A 147 -25.01 24.78 -1.16
N ASN A 148 -24.84 23.94 -2.18
CA ASN A 148 -25.31 22.56 -2.19
C ASN A 148 -24.43 21.60 -1.36
N LEU A 149 -23.63 22.17 -0.47
CA LEU A 149 -22.62 21.48 0.31
C LEU A 149 -23.28 20.58 1.36
N GLU A 150 -22.96 19.30 1.32
CA GLU A 150 -23.43 18.29 2.28
C GLU A 150 -22.29 17.77 3.16
N VAL A 151 -21.06 17.78 2.67
CA VAL A 151 -19.89 17.24 3.36
C VAL A 151 -18.75 18.25 3.37
N ILE A 152 -18.19 18.51 4.55
CA ILE A 152 -16.91 19.20 4.67
C ILE A 152 -15.85 18.21 5.12
N ASP A 153 -14.72 18.26 4.43
CA ASP A 153 -13.56 17.41 4.67
C ASP A 153 -12.31 18.26 4.87
N GLY A 154 -11.30 17.69 5.51
CA GLY A 154 -9.97 18.26 5.58
C GLY A 154 -9.59 18.80 6.94
N TYR A 155 -8.28 18.94 7.10
CA TYR A 155 -7.66 19.06 8.41
C TYR A 155 -7.18 20.49 8.69
N LEU A 156 -8.02 21.26 9.40
CA LEU A 156 -7.74 22.64 9.81
C LEU A 156 -8.20 22.95 11.23
N GLY A 157 -7.36 23.69 11.96
CA GLY A 157 -7.78 24.46 13.13
C GLY A 157 -8.23 25.85 12.68
N TYR A 158 -9.48 25.95 12.24
CA TYR A 158 -10.10 27.24 11.94
C TYR A 158 -10.62 27.90 13.22
N SER A 159 -10.78 29.23 13.17
CA SER A 159 -11.53 29.99 14.15
C SER A 159 -13.01 29.61 14.10
N ASP A 160 -13.68 29.64 15.25
CA ASP A 160 -15.11 29.37 15.40
C ASP A 160 -15.98 30.17 14.40
N ASP A 161 -15.56 31.40 14.05
CA ASP A 161 -16.20 32.26 13.03
C ASP A 161 -16.42 31.57 11.68
N ILE A 162 -15.44 30.79 11.21
CA ILE A 162 -15.46 30.21 9.86
C ILE A 162 -16.45 29.07 9.84
N PHE A 163 -16.52 28.28 10.92
CA PHE A 163 -17.53 27.24 11.05
C PHE A 163 -18.93 27.83 11.09
N ALA A 164 -19.13 28.91 11.84
CA ALA A 164 -20.40 29.62 11.89
C ALA A 164 -20.84 30.11 10.49
N MET A 165 -19.89 30.71 9.75
CA MET A 165 -20.10 31.19 8.40
C MET A 165 -20.45 30.05 7.43
N ILE A 166 -19.73 28.93 7.48
CA ILE A 166 -20.02 27.80 6.59
C ILE A 166 -21.39 27.20 6.89
N LEU A 167 -21.75 27.01 8.17
CA LEU A 167 -23.09 26.53 8.56
C LEU A 167 -24.21 27.45 8.07
N GLU A 168 -23.96 28.75 8.02
CA GLU A 168 -24.91 29.72 7.45
C GLU A 168 -25.05 29.60 5.94
N LYS A 169 -23.95 29.42 5.21
CA LYS A 169 -23.95 29.33 3.74
C LYS A 169 -24.35 27.96 3.22
N ALA A 170 -24.17 26.90 4.02
CA ALA A 170 -24.43 25.51 3.67
C ALA A 170 -25.54 24.89 4.55
N PRO A 171 -26.82 25.27 4.37
CA PRO A 171 -27.92 24.74 5.18
C PRO A 171 -28.18 23.24 4.97
N ARG A 172 -27.63 22.66 3.90
CA ARG A 172 -27.69 21.22 3.58
C ARG A 172 -26.54 20.42 4.19
N LEU A 173 -25.67 21.06 4.97
CA LEU A 173 -24.53 20.38 5.56
C LEU A 173 -24.98 19.27 6.50
N LYS A 174 -24.43 18.07 6.29
CA LYS A 174 -24.73 16.86 7.05
C LYS A 174 -23.50 16.26 7.72
N ALA A 175 -22.31 16.48 7.19
CA ALA A 175 -21.10 15.82 7.69
C ALA A 175 -19.89 16.74 7.81
N PHE A 176 -19.14 16.55 8.89
CA PHE A 176 -17.80 17.12 9.10
C PHE A 176 -16.77 16.01 9.24
N ILE A 177 -15.69 16.05 8.46
CA ILE A 177 -14.76 14.92 8.32
C ILE A 177 -13.32 15.40 8.40
N GLY A 178 -12.56 14.90 9.37
CA GLY A 178 -11.17 15.29 9.57
C GLY A 178 -10.96 16.69 10.15
N LEU A 179 -12.01 17.34 10.64
CA LEU A 179 -11.92 18.67 11.21
C LEU A 179 -11.58 18.61 12.70
N TRP A 180 -10.72 19.51 13.13
CA TRP A 180 -10.43 19.72 14.54
C TRP A 180 -11.17 20.98 14.99
N ILE A 181 -12.21 20.79 15.81
CA ILE A 181 -13.06 21.85 16.34
C ILE A 181 -12.87 21.85 17.87
N PRO A 182 -11.97 22.69 18.40
CA PRO A 182 -11.72 22.74 19.85
C PRO A 182 -12.95 23.21 20.62
N ASN A 183 -13.70 24.15 20.03
CA ASN A 183 -14.83 24.80 20.66
C ASN A 183 -16.09 24.64 19.79
N LEU A 184 -17.01 23.79 20.24
CA LEU A 184 -18.25 23.50 19.51
C LEU A 184 -19.46 24.32 19.97
N THR A 185 -19.23 25.34 20.82
CA THR A 185 -20.29 26.18 21.39
C THR A 185 -21.15 26.91 20.34
N VAL A 186 -20.65 27.06 19.11
CA VAL A 186 -21.34 27.80 18.02
C VAL A 186 -22.34 26.96 17.21
N LEU A 187 -22.37 25.63 17.39
CA LEU A 187 -23.30 24.75 16.64
C LEU A 187 -24.82 24.79 16.98
N PRO A 188 -25.33 25.17 18.17
CA PRO A 188 -26.60 24.62 18.67
C PRO A 188 -27.89 24.86 17.86
N SER A 189 -27.98 25.85 16.96
CA SER A 189 -29.21 26.10 16.19
C SER A 189 -29.12 25.85 14.68
N LYS A 190 -27.94 26.00 14.06
CA LYS A 190 -27.78 25.88 12.60
C LYS A 190 -27.36 24.48 12.14
N ALA A 191 -27.09 23.57 13.07
CA ALA A 191 -26.50 22.26 12.80
C ALA A 191 -27.47 21.07 12.90
N GLU A 192 -28.79 21.31 12.90
CA GLU A 192 -29.80 20.26 13.09
C GLU A 192 -29.75 19.14 12.03
N ASN A 193 -29.19 19.43 10.84
CA ASN A 193 -29.05 18.47 9.75
C ASN A 193 -27.79 17.59 9.86
N LEU A 194 -26.90 17.83 10.82
CA LEU A 194 -25.69 17.02 10.95
C LEU A 194 -26.02 15.59 11.35
N THR A 195 -25.56 14.65 10.53
CA THR A 195 -25.62 13.21 10.75
C THR A 195 -24.28 12.67 11.23
N ALA A 196 -23.17 13.27 10.81
CA ALA A 196 -21.84 12.75 11.15
C ALA A 196 -20.80 13.83 11.51
N ILE A 197 -20.03 13.57 12.56
CA ILE A 197 -18.87 14.38 12.94
C ILE A 197 -17.68 13.45 13.18
N TYR A 198 -16.64 13.59 12.37
CA TYR A 198 -15.40 12.85 12.52
C TYR A 198 -14.24 13.77 12.79
N MET A 199 -13.84 13.87 14.05
CA MET A 199 -12.65 14.60 14.42
C MET A 199 -11.40 13.77 14.13
N GLU A 200 -10.40 14.45 13.59
CA GLU A 200 -9.06 13.91 13.49
C GLU A 200 -8.10 14.87 14.18
N HIS A 201 -7.20 14.31 14.97
CA HIS A 201 -6.24 15.11 15.72
C HIS A 201 -4.94 15.21 14.94
N ASP A 202 -4.38 16.41 14.96
CA ASP A 202 -3.02 16.66 14.52
C ASP A 202 -2.04 16.25 15.60
N ASP A 203 -1.08 15.40 15.26
CA ASP A 203 0.04 15.15 16.17
C ASP A 203 0.77 16.45 16.60
N SER A 204 0.56 17.56 15.89
CA SER A 204 1.08 18.89 16.23
C SER A 204 0.22 19.72 17.20
N SER A 205 -1.08 19.45 17.36
CA SER A 205 -2.02 20.28 18.14
C SER A 205 -2.24 19.81 19.57
N ARG A 206 -1.23 19.17 20.20
CA ARG A 206 -1.32 18.47 21.50
C ARG A 206 -1.76 19.30 22.72
N TYR A 207 -2.20 20.55 22.56
CA TYR A 207 -2.26 21.53 23.64
C TYR A 207 -3.60 22.23 23.86
N LEU A 208 -4.62 22.01 23.02
CA LEU A 208 -5.89 22.71 23.18
C LEU A 208 -7.03 21.73 23.54
N PRO A 209 -7.48 21.69 24.80
CA PRO A 209 -8.57 20.80 25.22
C PRO A 209 -9.84 21.07 24.40
N CYS A 210 -10.57 20.01 24.08
CA CYS A 210 -11.87 20.15 23.43
C CYS A 210 -12.90 20.52 24.50
N THR A 211 -13.29 21.78 24.58
CA THR A 211 -14.33 22.26 25.50
C THR A 211 -15.66 22.32 24.76
N TRP A 212 -16.40 21.21 24.80
CA TRP A 212 -17.74 21.16 24.20
C TRP A 212 -18.76 21.39 25.31
N ALA A 213 -19.46 22.52 25.24
CA ALA A 213 -20.62 22.77 26.09
C ALA A 213 -21.76 21.78 25.78
N ALA A 214 -22.89 21.91 26.47
CA ALA A 214 -24.11 21.17 26.16
C ALA A 214 -24.41 21.14 24.64
N VAL A 215 -24.36 19.95 24.04
CA VAL A 215 -24.61 19.74 22.61
C VAL A 215 -25.97 19.07 22.41
N HIS A 216 -26.82 19.66 21.60
CA HIS A 216 -28.06 19.01 21.13
C HIS A 216 -28.00 18.81 19.61
N LEU A 217 -27.76 17.58 19.18
CA LEU A 217 -27.72 17.20 17.76
C LEU A 217 -28.65 16.00 17.56
N PRO A 218 -29.96 16.21 17.34
CA PRO A 218 -30.96 15.15 17.34
C PRO A 218 -30.79 14.15 16.19
N ARG A 219 -30.09 14.53 15.11
CA ARG A 219 -29.88 13.69 13.91
C ARG A 219 -28.49 13.06 13.83
N LEU A 220 -27.60 13.35 14.77
CA LEU A 220 -26.23 12.83 14.74
C LEU A 220 -26.21 11.33 15.00
N THR A 221 -25.91 10.54 13.98
CA THR A 221 -25.84 9.07 14.00
C THR A 221 -24.42 8.57 14.25
N ALA A 222 -23.41 9.31 13.80
CA ALA A 222 -22.00 8.95 13.91
C ALA A 222 -21.14 10.06 14.51
N LEU A 223 -20.35 9.71 15.53
CA LEU A 223 -19.44 10.62 16.20
C LEU A 223 -18.07 9.96 16.40
N ARG A 224 -17.01 10.62 15.94
CA ARG A 224 -15.62 10.29 16.28
C ARG A 224 -14.94 11.46 16.96
N LEU A 225 -14.39 11.22 18.14
CA LEU A 225 -13.70 12.19 18.98
C LEU A 225 -12.28 11.73 19.26
N ARG A 226 -11.37 12.70 19.36
CA ARG A 226 -10.04 12.49 19.92
C ARG A 226 -9.78 13.54 21.02
N PRO A 227 -10.45 13.43 22.19
CA PRO A 227 -10.36 14.47 23.20
C PRO A 227 -8.95 14.53 23.81
N LEU A 228 -8.48 15.75 24.03
CA LEU A 228 -7.30 16.05 24.85
C LEU A 228 -7.77 16.10 26.31
N GLY A 229 -7.68 14.97 27.01
CA GLY A 229 -8.15 14.82 28.40
C GLY A 229 -9.54 14.21 28.56
N MET A 230 -10.05 14.22 29.80
CA MET A 230 -11.33 13.61 30.24
C MET A 230 -12.38 14.65 30.66
N GLU A 231 -12.41 15.82 30.02
CA GLU A 231 -13.17 16.98 30.49
C GLU A 231 -14.53 17.17 29.80
N ILE A 232 -14.95 16.25 28.93
CA ILE A 232 -16.24 16.37 28.24
C ILE A 232 -17.38 16.09 29.22
N GLN A 233 -18.27 17.06 29.42
CA GLN A 233 -19.49 16.95 30.22
C GLN A 233 -20.57 16.19 29.43
N LEU A 234 -20.43 14.87 29.37
CA LEU A 234 -21.27 13.97 28.56
C LEU A 234 -22.74 13.94 29.00
N ASP A 235 -23.02 14.26 30.26
CA ASP A 235 -24.35 14.39 30.84
C ASP A 235 -25.18 15.50 30.21
N GLN A 236 -24.52 16.52 29.64
CA GLN A 236 -25.17 17.63 28.96
C GLN A 236 -25.45 17.37 27.49
N TRP A 237 -24.97 16.25 26.94
CA TRP A 237 -25.10 15.94 25.53
C TRP A 237 -26.40 15.19 25.24
N LYS A 238 -27.19 15.73 24.33
CA LYS A 238 -28.45 15.13 23.86
C LYS A 238 -28.30 14.65 22.42
N LEU A 239 -27.84 13.41 22.28
CA LEU A 239 -27.55 12.73 21.00
C LEU A 239 -28.43 11.47 20.81
N PRO A 240 -29.77 11.59 20.73
CA PRO A 240 -30.68 10.44 20.72
C PRO A 240 -30.57 9.55 19.47
N ALA A 241 -30.05 10.09 18.36
CA ALA A 241 -29.82 9.33 17.13
C ALA A 241 -28.45 8.63 17.09
N LEU A 242 -27.57 8.85 18.06
CA LEU A 242 -26.20 8.33 18.00
C LEU A 242 -26.21 6.80 18.05
N ARG A 243 -25.60 6.18 17.03
CA ARG A 243 -25.44 4.72 16.89
C ARG A 243 -23.98 4.31 16.76
N HIS A 244 -23.13 5.18 16.27
CA HIS A 244 -21.71 4.89 16.02
C HIS A 244 -20.86 5.89 16.78
N LEU A 245 -20.12 5.40 17.79
CA LEU A 245 -19.25 6.22 18.60
C LEU A 245 -17.83 5.71 18.52
N SER A 246 -16.88 6.60 18.22
CA SER A 246 -15.45 6.33 18.30
C SER A 246 -14.78 7.40 19.15
N ILE A 247 -14.08 7.01 20.21
CA ILE A 247 -13.36 7.92 21.09
C ILE A 247 -11.93 7.41 21.23
N GLU A 248 -10.96 8.25 20.91
CA GLU A 248 -9.53 7.95 21.02
C GLU A 248 -8.90 8.95 21.98
N PRO A 249 -9.17 8.87 23.28
CA PRO A 249 -8.77 9.94 24.18
C PRO A 249 -7.23 9.95 24.33
N LEU A 250 -6.63 11.14 24.29
CA LEU A 250 -5.19 11.31 24.45
C LEU A 250 -4.88 11.45 25.93
N ILE A 251 -4.78 10.31 26.60
CA ILE A 251 -4.68 10.24 28.06
C ILE A 251 -3.33 9.72 28.55
N ASP A 252 -2.26 10.03 27.82
CA ASP A 252 -0.92 9.63 28.23
C ASP A 252 -0.59 10.20 29.63
N GLY A 253 -0.46 9.31 30.62
CA GLY A 253 -0.07 9.65 31.98
C GLY A 253 -1.20 9.94 32.98
N SER A 254 -2.49 9.87 32.61
CA SER A 254 -3.53 10.01 33.63
C SER A 254 -3.68 8.76 34.50
N PRO A 255 -4.10 8.92 35.77
CA PRO A 255 -4.49 7.81 36.63
C PRO A 255 -5.56 6.92 36.00
N MET A 256 -5.40 5.60 36.16
CA MET A 256 -6.25 4.59 35.50
C MET A 256 -7.70 4.62 36.00
N ASP A 257 -7.92 4.94 37.28
CA ASP A 257 -9.24 5.13 37.89
C ASP A 257 -10.04 6.23 37.18
N LYS A 258 -9.38 7.34 36.79
CA LYS A 258 -10.02 8.40 36.00
C LYS A 258 -10.38 7.91 34.61
N VAL A 259 -9.48 7.15 33.96
CA VAL A 259 -9.72 6.59 32.61
C VAL A 259 -10.95 5.69 32.63
N VAL A 260 -11.04 4.82 33.64
CA VAL A 260 -12.15 3.90 33.86
C VAL A 260 -13.44 4.68 34.12
N SER A 261 -13.40 5.69 34.99
CA SER A 261 -14.55 6.53 35.29
C SER A 261 -15.07 7.24 34.04
N TYR A 262 -14.20 7.84 33.24
CA TYR A 262 -14.58 8.53 32.00
C TYR A 262 -15.16 7.56 30.96
N PHE A 263 -14.54 6.39 30.80
CA PHE A 263 -15.08 5.32 29.95
C PHE A 263 -16.49 4.91 30.38
N MET A 264 -16.73 4.74 31.69
CA MET A 264 -18.06 4.38 32.20
C MET A 264 -19.09 5.48 32.00
N GLN A 265 -18.71 6.75 32.16
CA GLN A 265 -19.61 7.87 31.84
C GLN A 265 -20.07 7.85 30.37
N ILE A 266 -19.18 7.50 29.44
CA ILE A 266 -19.53 7.33 28.02
C ILE A 266 -20.54 6.18 27.83
N VAL A 267 -20.27 5.04 28.47
CA VAL A 267 -21.11 3.84 28.37
C VAL A 267 -22.48 4.08 29.00
N ASP A 268 -22.55 4.77 30.14
CA ASP A 268 -23.80 5.11 30.80
C ASP A 268 -24.63 6.11 29.98
N ALA A 269 -23.96 7.11 29.39
CA ALA A 269 -24.63 8.14 28.59
C ALA A 269 -25.20 7.60 27.26
N PHE A 270 -24.46 6.72 26.56
CA PHE A 270 -24.80 6.34 25.19
C PHE A 270 -24.94 4.84 24.95
N GLY A 271 -24.45 3.98 25.84
CA GLY A 271 -24.25 2.56 25.56
C GLY A 271 -25.48 1.83 25.03
N ARG A 272 -26.66 2.11 25.60
CA ARG A 272 -27.92 1.43 25.24
C ARG A 272 -28.33 1.58 23.78
N GLN A 273 -27.89 2.64 23.11
CA GLN A 273 -28.23 2.92 21.71
C GLN A 273 -27.10 2.62 20.72
N LEU A 274 -25.88 2.34 21.19
CA LEU A 274 -24.73 2.11 20.33
C LEU A 274 -24.83 0.76 19.61
N ILE A 275 -24.58 0.80 18.31
CA ILE A 275 -24.38 -0.35 17.42
C ILE A 275 -22.88 -0.54 17.17
N THR A 276 -22.12 0.56 17.15
CA THR A 276 -20.66 0.55 17.01
C THR A 276 -20.03 1.39 18.11
N PHE A 277 -19.07 0.83 18.84
CA PHE A 277 -18.37 1.53 19.90
C PHE A 277 -16.87 1.24 19.86
N TYR A 278 -16.10 2.24 19.45
CA TYR A 278 -14.65 2.15 19.35
C TYR A 278 -13.97 3.04 20.37
N TYR A 279 -13.27 2.44 21.32
CA TYR A 279 -12.49 3.14 22.33
C TYR A 279 -11.01 2.83 22.10
N GLY A 280 -10.23 3.82 21.64
CA GLY A 280 -8.87 3.61 21.14
C GLY A 280 -7.75 4.12 22.06
N ARG A 281 -6.52 3.63 21.81
CA ARG A 281 -5.21 4.04 22.37
C ARG A 281 -5.11 4.14 23.90
N PHE A 282 -5.09 2.98 24.56
CA PHE A 282 -4.44 2.85 25.87
C PHE A 282 -3.37 1.78 25.81
N ARG A 283 -2.18 2.13 26.31
CA ARG A 283 -1.09 1.17 26.52
C ARG A 283 -1.27 0.33 27.78
N VAL A 284 -2.22 0.70 28.63
CA VAL A 284 -2.49 0.03 29.90
C VAL A 284 -3.73 -0.83 29.74
N GLY A 285 -3.67 -2.04 30.29
CA GLY A 285 -4.81 -2.94 30.31
C GLY A 285 -5.95 -2.40 31.15
N PHE A 286 -7.15 -2.44 30.58
CA PHE A 286 -8.38 -1.99 31.21
C PHE A 286 -9.28 -3.20 31.47
N GLU A 287 -9.83 -3.26 32.69
CA GLU A 287 -10.85 -4.23 33.06
C GLU A 287 -12.19 -3.51 33.15
N PRO A 288 -13.15 -3.74 32.23
CA PRO A 288 -14.51 -3.23 32.39
C PRO A 288 -15.14 -3.72 33.69
N PRO A 289 -16.00 -2.92 34.32
CA PRO A 289 -16.74 -3.37 35.50
C PRO A 289 -17.73 -4.49 35.15
N GLN A 290 -18.13 -5.24 36.17
CA GLN A 290 -19.17 -6.25 36.05
C GLN A 290 -20.47 -5.61 35.54
N GLY A 291 -21.10 -6.24 34.54
CA GLY A 291 -22.31 -5.69 33.91
C GLY A 291 -22.04 -4.73 32.74
N PHE A 292 -20.79 -4.53 32.31
CA PHE A 292 -20.49 -3.72 31.12
C PHE A 292 -21.36 -4.09 29.89
N TRP A 293 -21.54 -5.38 29.62
CA TRP A 293 -22.33 -5.86 28.49
C TRP A 293 -23.82 -5.54 28.59
N SER A 294 -24.39 -5.45 29.81
CA SER A 294 -25.81 -5.07 29.97
C SER A 294 -26.04 -3.59 29.66
N CYS A 295 -24.97 -2.78 29.65
CA CYS A 295 -25.03 -1.38 29.24
C CYS A 295 -24.96 -1.21 27.72
N LEU A 296 -24.59 -2.26 26.96
CA LEU A 296 -24.36 -2.24 25.51
C LEU A 296 -25.18 -3.30 24.75
N PRO A 297 -26.48 -3.48 25.04
CA PRO A 297 -27.27 -4.63 24.56
C PRO A 297 -27.42 -4.71 23.03
N ARG A 298 -27.20 -3.61 22.31
CA ARG A 298 -27.35 -3.51 20.84
C ARG A 298 -26.02 -3.51 20.10
N LEU A 299 -24.91 -3.61 20.83
CA LEU A 299 -23.59 -3.39 20.27
C LEU A 299 -23.21 -4.57 19.36
N GLN A 300 -22.92 -4.27 18.10
CA GLN A 300 -22.57 -5.25 17.08
C GLN A 300 -21.09 -5.22 16.74
N ARG A 301 -20.48 -4.03 16.84
CA ARG A 301 -19.10 -3.76 16.45
C ARG A 301 -18.36 -3.07 17.58
N ILE A 302 -17.20 -3.59 17.96
CA ILE A 302 -16.48 -3.08 19.13
C ILE A 302 -14.98 -2.95 18.86
N GLN A 303 -14.36 -1.90 19.40
CA GLN A 303 -12.92 -1.76 19.54
C GLN A 303 -12.68 -1.31 20.98
N LEU A 304 -11.85 -2.03 21.71
CA LEU A 304 -11.51 -1.67 23.09
C LEU A 304 -10.00 -1.63 23.23
N PRO A 305 -9.49 -0.88 24.22
CA PRO A 305 -8.12 -1.03 24.64
C PRO A 305 -7.89 -2.44 25.19
N TYR A 306 -6.63 -2.76 25.45
CA TYR A 306 -6.22 -4.08 25.91
C TYR A 306 -7.15 -4.64 26.98
N TRP A 307 -7.78 -5.77 26.64
CA TRP A 307 -8.91 -6.34 27.37
C TRP A 307 -8.56 -7.72 27.93
N ARG A 308 -8.61 -7.86 29.25
CA ARG A 308 -8.35 -9.14 29.96
C ARG A 308 -9.59 -9.86 30.46
N CYS A 309 -10.76 -9.23 30.41
CA CYS A 309 -11.97 -9.75 31.04
C CYS A 309 -12.74 -10.78 30.21
N GLN A 310 -13.79 -11.33 30.84
CA GLN A 310 -14.77 -12.22 30.21
C GLN A 310 -15.38 -11.59 28.96
N GLY A 311 -15.69 -12.45 27.99
CA GLY A 311 -16.32 -12.04 26.74
C GLY A 311 -17.74 -11.53 26.93
N PRO A 312 -18.36 -11.06 25.86
CA PRO A 312 -19.78 -10.78 25.89
C PRO A 312 -20.57 -12.06 26.20
N PRO A 313 -21.77 -11.95 26.80
CA PRO A 313 -22.71 -13.06 26.91
C PRO A 313 -22.94 -13.76 25.56
N LEU A 314 -23.30 -15.04 25.60
CA LEU A 314 -23.43 -15.90 24.40
C LEU A 314 -24.45 -15.37 23.38
N ASP A 315 -25.49 -14.72 23.87
CA ASP A 315 -26.60 -14.15 23.11
C ASP A 315 -26.36 -12.70 22.66
N HIS A 316 -25.18 -12.14 22.97
CA HIS A 316 -24.86 -10.77 22.64
C HIS A 316 -24.64 -10.59 21.12
N PRO A 317 -25.14 -9.51 20.48
CA PRO A 317 -25.12 -9.35 19.02
C PRO A 317 -23.74 -9.02 18.40
N ILE A 318 -22.64 -9.17 19.15
CA ILE A 318 -21.30 -8.84 18.65
C ILE A 318 -20.87 -9.87 17.62
N HIS A 319 -20.50 -9.38 16.45
CA HIS A 319 -19.95 -10.19 15.37
C HIS A 319 -18.74 -9.51 14.71
N HIS A 320 -18.35 -8.32 15.16
CA HIS A 320 -17.20 -7.60 14.63
C HIS A 320 -16.36 -6.99 15.76
N VAL A 321 -15.07 -7.32 15.77
CA VAL A 321 -14.10 -6.87 16.77
C VAL A 321 -12.94 -6.20 16.05
N ARG A 322 -12.62 -4.97 16.41
CA ARG A 322 -11.44 -4.28 15.90
C ARG A 322 -10.34 -4.30 16.95
N VAL A 323 -9.13 -4.69 16.53
CA VAL A 323 -7.97 -4.89 17.39
C VAL A 323 -6.90 -3.89 17.00
N SER A 324 -6.39 -3.13 17.98
CA SER A 324 -5.29 -2.21 17.72
C SER A 324 -3.97 -2.94 17.54
N ILE A 325 -3.20 -2.55 16.53
CA ILE A 325 -1.90 -3.16 16.23
C ILE A 325 -0.86 -2.83 17.29
N ASP A 326 -1.00 -1.67 17.93
CA ASP A 326 -0.09 -1.24 18.98
C ASP A 326 -0.03 -2.29 20.12
N HIS A 327 -1.11 -3.06 20.34
CA HIS A 327 -1.11 -4.21 21.25
C HIS A 327 -0.08 -5.29 20.92
N PHE A 328 0.14 -5.55 19.62
CA PHE A 328 1.10 -6.56 19.17
C PHE A 328 2.54 -6.04 19.15
N LEU A 329 2.72 -4.72 19.20
CA LEU A 329 4.03 -4.06 19.15
C LEU A 329 4.72 -4.01 20.51
N GLU A 330 3.99 -4.14 21.62
CA GLU A 330 4.58 -4.01 22.94
C GLU A 330 5.49 -5.21 23.29
N PRO A 331 6.80 -4.96 23.53
CA PRO A 331 7.80 -6.02 23.73
C PRO A 331 7.75 -6.64 25.14
N ASN A 332 7.17 -5.93 26.11
CA ASN A 332 7.26 -6.26 27.55
C ASN A 332 6.03 -6.98 28.10
N VAL A 333 5.00 -7.19 27.29
CA VAL A 333 3.93 -8.12 27.67
C VAL A 333 4.55 -9.51 27.54
N ASN A 334 5.06 -10.04 28.66
CA ASN A 334 5.63 -11.38 28.77
C ASN A 334 4.57 -12.41 28.40
N HIS A 335 4.40 -12.66 27.10
CA HIS A 335 3.59 -13.75 26.55
C HIS A 335 4.29 -15.11 26.67
N SER A 336 5.19 -15.25 27.64
CA SER A 336 6.03 -16.44 27.84
C SER A 336 5.23 -17.68 28.23
N SER A 337 3.99 -17.52 28.71
CA SER A 337 2.99 -18.58 28.66
C SER A 337 2.41 -18.60 27.24
N ALA A 338 2.81 -19.58 26.42
CA ALA A 338 2.48 -19.78 25.01
C ALA A 338 0.97 -19.90 24.66
N GLY A 339 0.07 -19.53 25.57
CA GLY A 339 -1.37 -19.50 25.40
C GLY A 339 -2.10 -18.31 26.02
N GLN A 340 -1.44 -17.26 26.54
CA GLN A 340 -2.14 -16.13 27.19
C GLN A 340 -2.02 -14.78 26.46
N GLY A 341 -1.43 -14.75 25.26
CA GLY A 341 -1.24 -13.50 24.51
C GLY A 341 -2.42 -13.01 23.71
N PHE A 342 -3.49 -13.79 23.60
CA PHE A 342 -4.71 -13.41 22.90
C PHE A 342 -5.77 -12.98 23.92
N PRO A 343 -6.66 -12.04 23.59
CA PRO A 343 -7.75 -11.67 24.47
C PRO A 343 -8.53 -12.96 24.83
N TYR A 344 -8.55 -13.29 26.13
CA TYR A 344 -9.05 -14.57 26.65
C TYR A 344 -10.49 -14.88 26.17
N TRP A 345 -11.28 -13.82 25.99
CA TRP A 345 -12.66 -13.90 25.53
C TRP A 345 -12.85 -14.30 24.07
N GLU A 346 -11.86 -14.11 23.20
CA GLU A 346 -11.95 -14.59 21.80
C GLU A 346 -12.06 -16.11 21.74
N ARG A 347 -11.38 -16.82 22.67
CA ARG A 347 -11.53 -18.27 22.79
C ARG A 347 -12.93 -18.68 23.21
N GLN A 348 -13.56 -17.90 24.11
CA GLN A 348 -14.92 -18.16 24.58
C GLN A 348 -15.95 -17.89 23.50
N LEU A 349 -15.81 -16.81 22.72
CA LEU A 349 -16.70 -16.52 21.60
C LEU A 349 -16.66 -17.60 20.52
N LEU A 350 -15.48 -18.14 20.23
CA LEU A 350 -15.32 -19.15 19.16
C LEU A 350 -15.91 -20.52 19.50
N GLN A 351 -15.93 -20.88 20.78
CA GLN A 351 -16.63 -22.10 21.22
C GLN A 351 -18.14 -21.99 21.09
N ASN A 352 -18.65 -20.77 20.93
CA ASN A 352 -20.06 -20.45 21.08
C ASN A 352 -20.66 -19.68 19.91
N SER A 353 -19.85 -19.32 18.90
CA SER A 353 -20.33 -18.62 17.71
C SER A 353 -21.27 -19.54 16.97
N GLN A 354 -22.50 -19.09 16.74
CA GLN A 354 -23.42 -19.80 15.88
C GLN A 354 -22.76 -19.98 14.51
N PRO A 355 -22.82 -21.18 13.91
CA PRO A 355 -22.16 -21.46 12.62
C PRO A 355 -22.61 -20.52 11.49
N ASN A 356 -23.74 -19.84 11.66
CA ASN A 356 -24.33 -18.93 10.66
C ASN A 356 -23.79 -17.49 10.70
N ARG A 357 -22.94 -17.11 11.66
CA ARG A 357 -22.37 -15.75 11.75
C ARG A 357 -20.91 -15.77 12.21
N PRO A 358 -19.93 -15.88 11.30
CA PRO A 358 -18.53 -15.88 11.68
C PRO A 358 -18.16 -14.54 12.33
N LEU A 359 -17.36 -14.61 13.39
CA LEU A 359 -16.74 -13.44 13.99
C LEU A 359 -15.79 -12.82 12.96
N THR A 360 -15.88 -11.49 12.78
CA THR A 360 -14.91 -10.74 12.00
C THR A 360 -13.96 -10.02 12.95
N VAL A 361 -12.66 -10.23 12.77
CA VAL A 361 -11.60 -9.53 13.50
C VAL A 361 -10.90 -8.58 12.53
N GLN A 362 -10.91 -7.29 12.84
CA GLN A 362 -10.36 -6.24 11.98
C GLN A 362 -9.16 -5.55 12.65
N LEU A 363 -8.07 -5.32 11.94
CA LEU A 363 -6.97 -4.50 12.44
C LEU A 363 -7.27 -3.00 12.31
N ASP A 364 -6.67 -2.18 13.17
CA ASP A 364 -6.82 -0.71 13.10
C ASP A 364 -5.94 -0.02 12.05
N TYR A 365 -4.98 -0.74 11.45
CA TYR A 365 -4.21 -0.28 10.29
C TYR A 365 -4.30 -1.26 9.11
N SER A 366 -3.96 -0.78 7.91
CA SER A 366 -3.91 -1.57 6.69
C SER A 366 -2.69 -2.51 6.66
N TRP A 367 -2.78 -3.61 5.93
CA TRP A 367 -1.66 -4.53 5.69
C TRP A 367 -0.44 -3.82 5.13
N LEU A 368 -0.66 -2.86 4.22
CA LEU A 368 0.41 -2.04 3.69
C LEU A 368 1.16 -1.32 4.80
N TYR A 369 0.46 -0.63 5.70
CA TYR A 369 1.09 0.08 6.82
C TYR A 369 1.83 -0.89 7.76
N ILE A 370 1.23 -2.04 8.06
CA ILE A 370 1.80 -3.07 8.95
C ILE A 370 3.13 -3.58 8.41
N ILE A 371 3.15 -3.90 7.11
CA ILE A 371 4.31 -4.48 6.43
C ILE A 371 5.38 -3.40 6.19
N ALA A 372 4.95 -2.19 5.79
CA ALA A 372 5.81 -1.05 5.50
C ALA A 372 6.56 -0.53 6.72
N LYS A 373 5.89 -0.49 7.88
CA LYS A 373 6.48 0.08 9.09
C LYS A 373 7.73 -0.74 9.48
N PRO A 374 8.87 -0.11 9.81
CA PRO A 374 10.04 -0.81 10.32
C PRO A 374 9.69 -1.44 11.66
N GLN A 375 9.21 -2.68 11.62
CA GLN A 375 8.82 -3.41 12.81
C GLN A 375 10.03 -4.16 13.37
N ARG A 376 10.07 -4.33 14.70
CA ARG A 376 11.00 -5.29 15.33
C ARG A 376 10.76 -6.68 14.72
N LYS A 377 11.82 -7.44 14.43
CA LYS A 377 11.75 -8.75 13.75
C LYS A 377 10.68 -9.70 14.31
N GLY A 378 10.38 -9.62 15.61
CA GLY A 378 9.33 -10.42 16.25
C GLY A 378 7.89 -10.07 15.88
N VAL A 379 7.58 -8.80 15.60
CA VAL A 379 6.21 -8.34 15.33
C VAL A 379 5.66 -8.94 14.04
N ARG A 380 6.46 -8.96 12.96
CA ARG A 380 6.03 -9.52 11.68
C ARG A 380 5.71 -11.02 11.81
N LYS A 381 6.56 -11.77 12.53
CA LYS A 381 6.31 -13.19 12.82
C LYS A 381 5.02 -13.37 13.64
N ARG A 382 4.78 -12.51 14.64
CA ARG A 382 3.53 -12.53 15.42
C ARG A 382 2.31 -12.24 14.53
N MET A 383 2.39 -11.27 13.63
CA MET A 383 1.30 -10.96 12.68
C MET A 383 0.96 -12.11 11.74
N LEU A 384 1.97 -12.78 11.19
CA LEU A 384 1.72 -13.97 10.35
C LEU A 384 1.12 -15.13 11.14
N ASN A 385 1.54 -15.30 12.40
CA ASN A 385 0.93 -16.28 13.29
C ASN A 385 -0.52 -15.92 13.65
N LEU A 386 -0.86 -14.63 13.75
CA LEU A 386 -2.23 -14.15 13.96
C LEU A 386 -3.14 -14.50 12.78
N VAL A 387 -2.67 -14.27 11.56
CA VAL A 387 -3.42 -14.63 10.34
C VAL A 387 -3.73 -16.13 10.36
N ALA A 388 -2.72 -16.98 10.53
CA ALA A 388 -2.92 -18.43 10.58
C ALA A 388 -3.88 -18.85 11.71
N PHE A 389 -3.75 -18.23 12.89
CA PHE A 389 -4.60 -18.52 14.04
C PHE A 389 -6.08 -18.22 13.82
N TYR A 390 -6.42 -17.13 13.13
CA TYR A 390 -7.82 -16.81 12.82
C TYR A 390 -8.35 -17.62 11.65
N ASP A 391 -7.53 -17.87 10.63
CA ASP A 391 -7.89 -18.72 9.49
C ASP A 391 -8.24 -20.15 9.94
N GLU A 392 -7.44 -20.75 10.84
CA GLU A 392 -7.67 -22.09 11.41
C GLU A 392 -9.01 -22.22 12.16
N ARG A 393 -9.66 -21.10 12.50
CA ARG A 393 -10.90 -21.07 13.29
C ARG A 393 -12.11 -20.55 12.52
N GLY A 394 -11.98 -20.30 11.22
CA GLY A 394 -13.05 -19.73 10.40
C GLY A 394 -13.41 -18.29 10.79
N THR A 395 -12.52 -17.59 11.49
CA THR A 395 -12.67 -16.17 11.82
C THR A 395 -12.19 -15.33 10.65
N VAL A 396 -13.01 -14.39 10.19
CA VAL A 396 -12.62 -13.50 9.10
C VAL A 396 -11.66 -12.45 9.63
N PHE A 397 -10.37 -12.57 9.33
CA PHE A 397 -9.35 -11.64 9.78
C PHE A 397 -8.96 -10.64 8.67
N THR A 398 -9.27 -9.37 8.91
CA THR A 398 -9.12 -8.28 7.93
C THR A 398 -8.29 -7.13 8.48
N ASP A 399 -7.79 -6.27 7.61
CA ASP A 399 -7.13 -5.02 7.98
C ASP A 399 -8.10 -3.83 8.09
N SER A 400 -7.59 -2.62 8.33
CA SER A 400 -8.44 -1.42 8.40
C SER A 400 -9.12 -1.02 7.08
N ALA A 401 -8.78 -1.66 5.97
CA ALA A 401 -9.43 -1.51 4.67
C ALA A 401 -10.42 -2.65 4.38
N GLY A 402 -10.64 -3.55 5.35
CA GLY A 402 -11.52 -4.70 5.20
C GLY A 402 -10.93 -5.82 4.34
N LEU A 403 -9.63 -5.77 4.03
CA LEU A 403 -8.96 -6.81 3.23
C LEU A 403 -8.44 -7.90 4.14
N THR A 404 -8.72 -9.16 3.79
CA THR A 404 -7.97 -10.29 4.35
C THR A 404 -6.51 -10.21 3.92
N PHE A 405 -5.63 -10.90 4.66
CA PHE A 405 -4.22 -10.93 4.29
C PHE A 405 -4.02 -11.51 2.88
N HIS A 406 -4.79 -12.54 2.53
CA HIS A 406 -4.77 -13.14 1.19
C HIS A 406 -5.18 -12.14 0.09
N GLU A 407 -6.31 -11.43 0.27
CA GLU A 407 -6.77 -10.42 -0.70
C GLU A 407 -5.75 -9.29 -0.88
N TYR A 408 -5.14 -8.83 0.22
CA TYR A 408 -4.07 -7.86 0.16
C TYR A 408 -2.86 -8.37 -0.64
N LEU A 409 -2.46 -9.63 -0.46
CA LEU A 409 -1.35 -10.21 -1.24
C LEU A 409 -1.70 -10.26 -2.73
N VAL A 410 -2.91 -10.70 -3.08
CA VAL A 410 -3.39 -10.70 -4.47
C VAL A 410 -3.39 -9.29 -5.04
N PHE A 411 -3.86 -8.30 -4.28
CA PHE A 411 -3.82 -6.89 -4.65
C PHE A 411 -2.37 -6.41 -4.89
N ALA A 412 -1.46 -6.66 -3.94
CA ALA A 412 -0.08 -6.25 -4.02
C ALA A 412 0.65 -6.87 -5.22
N ILE A 413 0.40 -8.16 -5.50
CA ILE A 413 0.91 -8.86 -6.69
C ILE A 413 0.36 -8.22 -7.96
N ARG A 414 -0.95 -7.96 -8.04
CA ARG A 414 -1.56 -7.32 -9.22
C ARG A 414 -1.02 -5.92 -9.47
N VAL A 415 -0.82 -5.12 -8.41
CA VAL A 415 -0.23 -3.79 -8.52
C VAL A 415 1.21 -3.89 -9.02
N TYR A 416 2.02 -4.77 -8.43
CA TYR A 416 3.40 -5.03 -8.87
C TYR A 416 3.45 -5.42 -10.37
N TRP A 417 2.56 -6.30 -10.81
CA TRP A 417 2.51 -6.77 -12.20
C TRP A 417 2.01 -5.70 -13.18
N LYS A 418 0.95 -4.97 -12.84
CA LYS A 418 0.43 -3.87 -13.67
C LYS A 418 1.46 -2.75 -13.86
N GLU A 419 2.24 -2.46 -12.83
CA GLU A 419 3.33 -1.47 -12.94
C GLU A 419 4.59 -2.04 -13.59
N GLY A 420 4.72 -3.37 -13.70
CA GLY A 420 5.85 -4.06 -14.34
C GLY A 420 6.14 -3.62 -15.78
N HIS A 421 5.13 -3.13 -16.51
CA HIS A 421 5.25 -2.62 -17.88
C HIS A 421 5.72 -1.15 -17.98
N ALA A 422 5.78 -0.40 -16.87
CA ALA A 422 6.14 1.01 -16.87
C ALA A 422 7.41 1.27 -16.02
N ASN A 423 8.54 1.55 -16.68
CA ASN A 423 9.80 2.11 -16.15
C ASN A 423 10.26 1.70 -14.73
N HIS A 424 11.41 1.01 -14.64
CA HIS A 424 12.07 0.58 -13.41
C HIS A 424 12.23 1.64 -12.30
N SER A 425 12.35 2.93 -12.64
CA SER A 425 12.48 4.03 -11.67
C SER A 425 11.17 4.37 -10.95
N LYS A 426 10.00 4.10 -11.55
CA LYS A 426 8.69 4.24 -10.88
C LYS A 426 8.43 3.09 -9.89
N ARG A 427 9.01 1.91 -10.11
CA ARG A 427 8.92 0.74 -9.22
C ARG A 427 9.36 1.04 -7.78
N ARG A 428 10.28 2.00 -7.55
CA ARG A 428 10.74 2.40 -6.21
C ARG A 428 9.84 3.40 -5.49
N ARG A 429 8.92 4.09 -6.20
CA ARG A 429 8.14 5.21 -5.63
C ARG A 429 6.68 4.89 -5.33
N VAL A 430 6.01 4.11 -6.18
CA VAL A 430 4.58 3.79 -5.93
C VAL A 430 4.44 2.71 -4.87
N VAL A 431 5.43 1.83 -4.78
CA VAL A 431 5.67 0.98 -3.62
C VAL A 431 6.80 1.64 -2.82
N GLY A 432 6.48 2.64 -2.00
CA GLY A 432 7.41 3.29 -1.07
C GLY A 432 7.95 2.38 0.05
N VAL A 433 7.77 1.08 -0.10
CA VAL A 433 8.46 0.02 0.63
C VAL A 433 9.32 -0.66 -0.41
N THR A 434 10.62 -0.67 -0.17
CA THR A 434 11.50 -1.67 -0.76
C THR A 434 10.91 -3.06 -0.45
N ILE A 435 10.06 -3.61 -1.34
CA ILE A 435 9.73 -5.04 -1.41
C ILE A 435 11.00 -5.73 -1.95
N SER A 436 12.10 -5.60 -1.21
CA SER A 436 13.31 -6.41 -1.38
C SER A 436 13.51 -7.30 -0.15
N TYR A 437 12.44 -7.51 0.63
CA TYR A 437 12.47 -8.40 1.78
C TYR A 437 11.17 -9.21 1.88
N HIS A 438 11.30 -10.48 1.51
CA HIS A 438 10.50 -11.64 1.94
C HIS A 438 9.05 -11.72 1.47
N PHE A 439 8.84 -11.79 0.16
CA PHE A 439 7.72 -12.55 -0.37
C PHE A 439 8.27 -13.59 -1.35
N SER A 440 7.96 -14.86 -1.13
CA SER A 440 8.12 -15.89 -2.13
C SER A 440 7.02 -15.66 -3.17
N SER A 441 7.38 -15.41 -4.43
CA SER A 441 6.41 -15.43 -5.53
C SER A 441 6.63 -16.66 -6.39
N ILE A 442 5.56 -17.43 -6.58
CA ILE A 442 5.47 -18.54 -7.53
C ILE A 442 4.72 -17.97 -8.75
N ALA A 443 5.34 -17.97 -9.92
CA ALA A 443 4.67 -17.63 -11.17
C ALA A 443 4.05 -18.89 -11.78
N ILE A 444 2.71 -18.90 -11.95
CA ILE A 444 1.99 -19.95 -12.69
C ILE A 444 1.46 -19.32 -13.96
N ARG A 445 1.84 -19.87 -15.12
CA ARG A 445 1.32 -19.45 -16.42
C ARG A 445 0.35 -20.52 -16.94
N SER A 446 -0.88 -20.12 -17.24
CA SER A 446 -1.83 -20.92 -18.02
C SER A 446 -1.70 -20.51 -19.49
N GLN A 447 -1.39 -21.45 -20.38
CA GLN A 447 -1.61 -21.28 -21.82
C GLN A 447 -3.01 -21.81 -22.15
N THR A 448 -3.96 -20.92 -22.42
CA THR A 448 -5.11 -21.28 -23.26
C THR A 448 -4.69 -21.13 -24.72
N MET A 449 -4.83 -22.21 -25.49
CA MET A 449 -4.68 -22.19 -26.95
C MET A 449 -5.76 -21.31 -27.57
N GLU A 450 -5.43 -20.06 -27.89
CA GLU A 450 -6.15 -19.29 -28.92
C GLU A 450 -5.13 -18.55 -29.79
N SER A 451 -4.50 -19.29 -30.70
CA SER A 451 -4.00 -18.69 -31.94
C SER A 451 -4.07 -19.73 -33.06
N ASN A 452 -5.22 -19.81 -33.73
CA ASN A 452 -5.35 -20.15 -35.16
C ASN A 452 -6.83 -20.17 -35.55
N ALA A 453 -7.44 -19.00 -35.73
CA ALA A 453 -8.59 -18.81 -36.62
C ALA A 453 -8.93 -17.33 -36.72
N PHE A 454 -8.30 -16.58 -37.65
CA PHE A 454 -8.95 -15.43 -38.31
C PHE A 454 -8.13 -15.04 -39.55
N ARG A 455 -8.38 -15.73 -40.66
CA ARG A 455 -8.23 -15.21 -42.03
C ARG A 455 -9.29 -15.84 -42.93
N ASN A 456 -10.18 -14.98 -43.47
CA ASN A 456 -11.18 -15.21 -44.52
C ASN A 456 -12.36 -16.13 -44.07
N ILE A 457 -13.65 -15.93 -44.37
CA ILE A 457 -14.42 -15.32 -45.47
C ILE A 457 -15.76 -14.80 -44.88
N GLY A 458 -16.40 -13.82 -45.54
CA GLY A 458 -17.68 -13.25 -45.13
C GLY A 458 -18.94 -14.05 -45.48
N SER A 459 -20.07 -13.34 -45.29
CA SER A 459 -21.46 -13.67 -45.65
C SER A 459 -22.37 -14.25 -44.55
N LYS A 460 -23.68 -14.08 -44.79
CA LYS A 460 -24.79 -13.82 -43.87
C LYS A 460 -25.42 -15.09 -43.24
N GLN A 461 -26.24 -14.81 -42.21
CA GLN A 461 -27.50 -15.46 -41.77
C GLN A 461 -27.49 -16.41 -40.54
N THR A 462 -27.98 -15.83 -39.43
CA THR A 462 -29.08 -16.24 -38.51
C THR A 462 -29.13 -17.59 -37.78
N ILE A 463 -29.78 -17.50 -36.59
CA ILE A 463 -30.19 -18.51 -35.60
C ILE A 463 -29.05 -18.83 -34.62
N GLY A 464 -29.12 -18.62 -33.30
CA GLY A 464 -30.23 -18.56 -32.36
C GLY A 464 -30.08 -19.75 -31.40
N SER A 465 -29.46 -19.57 -30.21
CA SER A 465 -29.80 -20.35 -29.02
C SER A 465 -29.19 -19.78 -27.75
N ARG A 466 -30.01 -19.85 -26.72
CA ARG A 466 -29.85 -19.48 -25.32
C ARG A 466 -29.28 -20.71 -24.61
N ARG A 467 -28.25 -20.57 -23.79
CA ARG A 467 -27.87 -21.59 -22.80
C ARG A 467 -27.73 -20.97 -21.43
N GLU A 468 -28.67 -21.35 -20.59
CA GLU A 468 -28.59 -21.34 -19.13
C GLU A 468 -27.47 -22.30 -18.71
N PHE A 469 -26.73 -21.95 -17.66
CA PHE A 469 -25.95 -22.92 -16.91
C PHE A 469 -26.43 -22.90 -15.47
N GLU A 470 -26.98 -24.04 -15.10
CA GLU A 470 -27.45 -24.43 -13.79
C GLU A 470 -26.30 -24.51 -12.78
N THR A 471 -26.63 -24.08 -11.57
CA THR A 471 -25.93 -24.38 -10.33
C THR A 471 -25.91 -25.89 -10.07
N VAL A 472 -24.71 -26.46 -9.97
CA VAL A 472 -24.50 -27.78 -9.37
C VAL A 472 -23.87 -27.57 -8.00
N SER A 473 -24.66 -27.91 -6.98
CA SER A 473 -24.26 -28.21 -5.61
C SER A 473 -23.38 -29.45 -5.58
N ASP A 474 -22.33 -29.46 -4.78
CA ASP A 474 -21.78 -30.71 -4.26
C ASP A 474 -21.42 -30.59 -2.78
N GLU A 475 -21.91 -31.59 -2.06
CA GLU A 475 -21.78 -31.85 -0.65
C GLU A 475 -20.33 -32.16 -0.27
N PHE A 476 -19.90 -31.72 0.92
CA PHE A 476 -18.70 -32.27 1.54
C PHE A 476 -18.97 -32.58 3.02
N VAL A 477 -18.94 -33.88 3.33
CA VAL A 477 -18.86 -34.44 4.69
C VAL A 477 -17.38 -34.52 5.09
N PRO A 478 -17.00 -34.19 6.34
CA PRO A 478 -15.60 -34.06 6.73
C PRO A 478 -15.03 -35.36 7.30
N HIS A 479 -13.86 -35.79 6.80
CA HIS A 479 -12.95 -36.62 7.57
C HIS A 479 -11.82 -35.75 8.11
N ALA A 480 -11.85 -35.55 9.43
CA ALA A 480 -10.82 -34.89 10.19
C ALA A 480 -9.70 -35.88 10.50
N ASP A 481 -8.50 -35.61 10.01
CA ASP A 481 -7.28 -36.14 10.61
C ASP A 481 -6.24 -35.04 10.82
N ARG A 482 -5.63 -35.12 12.00
CA ARG A 482 -4.79 -34.12 12.68
C ARG A 482 -3.53 -33.77 11.89
N ILE A 483 -3.15 -32.49 11.89
CA ILE A 483 -1.84 -32.00 11.39
C ILE A 483 -1.17 -31.16 12.48
N GLN A 484 0.09 -31.47 12.78
CA GLN A 484 0.85 -30.86 13.87
C GLN A 484 2.28 -30.51 13.45
N ASN A 485 2.49 -29.81 12.31
CA ASN A 485 3.68 -28.96 12.09
C ASN A 485 3.64 -28.18 10.76
N LYS A 486 4.32 -27.02 10.73
CA LYS A 486 4.42 -26.11 9.56
C LYS A 486 5.28 -26.68 8.41
N ASN A 487 6.15 -27.65 8.70
CA ASN A 487 6.95 -28.33 7.69
C ASN A 487 6.11 -29.32 6.87
N ASP A 488 5.12 -30.00 7.49
CA ASP A 488 4.35 -31.07 6.84
C ASP A 488 3.40 -30.57 5.75
N PHE A 489 3.00 -29.29 5.76
CA PHE A 489 2.12 -28.72 4.73
C PHE A 489 2.83 -28.54 3.38
N LEU A 490 4.02 -27.92 3.38
CA LEU A 490 4.87 -27.85 2.17
C LEU A 490 5.42 -29.23 1.81
N TRP A 491 5.71 -30.08 2.81
CA TRP A 491 6.17 -31.45 2.58
C TRP A 491 5.08 -32.32 1.92
N LYS A 492 3.79 -32.18 2.30
CA LYS A 492 2.67 -32.88 1.63
C LYS A 492 2.37 -32.35 0.23
N ILE A 493 2.51 -31.04 -0.01
CA ILE A 493 2.31 -30.47 -1.37
C ILE A 493 3.43 -30.93 -2.33
N ILE A 494 4.65 -31.10 -1.81
CA ILE A 494 5.82 -31.47 -2.63
C ILE A 494 5.95 -32.99 -2.79
N ASN A 495 5.60 -33.80 -1.79
CA ASN A 495 5.85 -35.27 -1.80
C ASN A 495 4.61 -36.15 -2.06
N ASP A 496 3.43 -35.58 -2.25
CA ASP A 496 2.24 -36.35 -2.63
C ASP A 496 1.75 -35.95 -4.04
N PRO A 497 2.12 -36.73 -5.08
CA PRO A 497 1.70 -36.47 -6.46
C PRO A 497 0.18 -36.46 -6.65
N SER A 498 -0.57 -37.09 -5.73
CA SER A 498 -2.04 -37.19 -5.82
C SER A 498 -2.78 -35.93 -5.36
N ASN A 499 -2.13 -35.03 -4.60
CA ASN A 499 -2.67 -33.72 -4.24
C ASN A 499 -2.45 -32.66 -5.33
N MET A 500 -1.80 -33.03 -6.43
CA MET A 500 -1.74 -32.21 -7.64
C MET A 500 -2.80 -32.71 -8.63
N PRO A 501 -3.68 -31.83 -9.17
CA PRO A 501 -4.74 -32.27 -10.06
C PRO A 501 -4.15 -32.96 -11.29
N THR A 502 -4.51 -34.23 -11.50
CA THR A 502 -4.15 -35.05 -12.65
C THR A 502 -4.91 -34.58 -13.90
N THR A 503 -4.60 -33.38 -14.35
CA THR A 503 -4.94 -32.93 -15.71
C THR A 503 -3.66 -32.93 -16.52
N SER A 504 -3.73 -33.42 -17.75
CA SER A 504 -2.64 -33.55 -18.73
C SER A 504 -1.91 -32.24 -19.09
N SER A 505 -2.22 -31.12 -18.42
CA SER A 505 -1.50 -29.86 -18.48
C SER A 505 -0.49 -29.76 -17.33
N GLY A 506 0.72 -30.26 -17.55
CA GLY A 506 1.84 -30.12 -16.60
C GLY A 506 2.09 -28.66 -16.21
N TRP A 507 2.33 -28.42 -14.92
CA TRP A 507 2.65 -27.10 -14.38
C TRP A 507 3.91 -26.53 -15.05
N MET A 508 3.89 -25.23 -15.33
CA MET A 508 5.02 -24.49 -15.90
C MET A 508 5.50 -23.46 -14.87
N LEU A 509 6.47 -23.85 -14.04
CA LEU A 509 7.14 -22.97 -13.09
C LEU A 509 8.41 -22.40 -13.74
N GLU A 510 8.31 -21.19 -14.30
CA GLU A 510 9.43 -20.58 -15.07
C GLU A 510 10.39 -19.77 -14.17
N ILE A 511 9.89 -19.19 -13.07
CA ILE A 511 10.65 -18.26 -12.20
C ILE A 511 10.27 -18.46 -10.73
N VAL A 512 11.27 -18.61 -9.86
CA VAL A 512 11.13 -18.51 -8.40
C VAL A 512 11.91 -17.30 -7.89
N ASP A 513 11.22 -16.38 -7.22
CA ASP A 513 11.82 -15.27 -6.46
C ASP A 513 11.52 -15.48 -4.98
N GLY A 514 12.55 -15.66 -4.16
CA GLY A 514 12.40 -16.06 -2.77
C GLY A 514 13.49 -15.52 -1.85
N TYR A 515 13.05 -14.96 -0.72
CA TYR A 515 13.89 -14.83 0.48
C TYR A 515 13.51 -15.96 1.45
N LEU A 516 13.97 -17.16 1.12
CA LEU A 516 13.84 -18.31 2.01
C LEU A 516 15.03 -18.27 2.98
N GLY A 517 14.82 -17.75 4.19
CA GLY A 517 15.79 -17.92 5.28
C GLY A 517 15.85 -19.37 5.81
N TYR A 518 15.63 -20.37 4.95
CA TYR A 518 15.47 -21.78 5.26
C TYR A 518 16.40 -22.65 4.40
N SER A 519 16.66 -23.89 4.85
CA SER A 519 17.79 -24.73 4.44
C SER A 519 17.86 -25.03 2.94
N ASN A 520 19.09 -25.27 2.45
CA ASN A 520 19.43 -25.80 1.12
C ASN A 520 18.50 -26.94 0.65
N ALA A 521 17.87 -27.68 1.58
CA ALA A 521 16.94 -28.76 1.30
C ALA A 521 15.70 -28.34 0.48
N ILE A 522 15.10 -27.18 0.74
CA ILE A 522 13.91 -26.73 -0.02
C ILE A 522 14.30 -26.36 -1.46
N PHE A 523 15.48 -25.78 -1.63
CA PHE A 523 16.01 -25.44 -2.94
C PHE A 523 16.33 -26.68 -3.77
N VAL A 524 16.98 -27.68 -3.16
CA VAL A 524 17.23 -28.98 -3.79
C VAL A 524 15.92 -29.64 -4.20
N LEU A 525 14.92 -29.66 -3.31
CA LEU A 525 13.59 -30.19 -3.61
C LEU A 525 12.88 -29.44 -4.75
N LEU A 526 12.99 -28.11 -4.82
CA LEU A 526 12.40 -27.34 -5.92
C LEU A 526 13.07 -27.65 -7.25
N LEU A 527 14.40 -27.79 -7.29
CA LEU A 527 15.11 -28.17 -8.51
C LEU A 527 14.80 -29.60 -8.94
N GLU A 528 14.71 -30.54 -8.01
CA GLU A 528 14.37 -31.93 -8.28
C GLU A 528 12.93 -32.10 -8.80
N ASN A 529 11.99 -31.28 -8.30
CA ASN A 529 10.57 -31.39 -8.63
C ASN A 529 10.09 -30.41 -9.71
N ALA A 530 10.92 -29.46 -10.16
CA ALA A 530 10.60 -28.51 -11.23
C ALA A 530 11.57 -28.64 -12.42
N PRO A 531 11.47 -29.69 -13.25
CA PRO A 531 12.38 -29.97 -14.38
C PRO A 531 12.27 -28.97 -15.55
N ARG A 532 11.56 -27.84 -15.39
CA ARG A 532 11.45 -26.76 -16.38
C ARG A 532 11.81 -25.40 -15.81
N LEU A 533 12.40 -25.34 -14.61
CA LEU A 533 12.81 -24.09 -14.00
C LEU A 533 13.98 -23.48 -14.79
N GLU A 534 13.74 -22.35 -15.46
CA GLU A 534 14.76 -21.69 -16.30
C GLU A 534 15.45 -20.53 -15.59
N ALA A 535 14.79 -19.88 -14.63
CA ALA A 535 15.36 -18.74 -13.92
C ALA A 535 15.13 -18.82 -12.41
N PHE A 536 16.16 -18.42 -11.67
CA PHE A 536 16.17 -18.49 -10.22
C PHE A 536 16.66 -17.17 -9.61
N ILE A 537 15.90 -16.62 -8.66
CA ILE A 537 16.21 -15.38 -7.96
C ILE A 537 16.27 -15.71 -6.46
N GLU A 538 17.47 -15.68 -5.88
CA GLU A 538 17.71 -16.02 -4.48
C GLU A 538 18.37 -14.89 -3.71
N LEU A 539 17.87 -14.64 -2.49
CA LEU A 539 18.34 -13.56 -1.64
C LEU A 539 19.27 -13.98 -0.47
N SER A 540 19.48 -15.28 -0.21
CA SER A 540 20.48 -15.72 0.79
C SER A 540 20.47 -17.23 1.09
N THR A 541 21.42 -18.02 0.59
CA THR A 541 21.98 -19.20 1.30
C THR A 541 23.40 -19.57 0.81
N ASN A 542 24.11 -20.38 1.60
CA ASN A 542 25.35 -21.08 1.21
C ASN A 542 24.99 -22.31 0.35
N LEU A 543 24.89 -22.14 -0.96
CA LEU A 543 24.76 -23.25 -1.90
C LEU A 543 26.09 -23.97 -2.03
N THR A 544 26.34 -24.95 -1.16
CA THR A 544 27.54 -25.78 -1.21
C THR A 544 27.46 -26.86 -2.29
N VAL A 545 26.26 -27.26 -2.72
CA VAL A 545 26.02 -28.25 -3.79
C VAL A 545 24.76 -27.86 -4.55
N LEU A 546 24.89 -27.56 -5.85
CA LEU A 546 23.74 -27.52 -6.77
C LEU A 546 23.46 -28.96 -7.24
N PRO A 547 22.22 -29.47 -7.16
CA PRO A 547 21.89 -30.77 -7.76
C PRO A 547 22.04 -30.71 -9.28
N SER A 548 22.20 -31.86 -9.94
CA SER A 548 22.32 -31.96 -11.41
C SER A 548 21.15 -31.29 -12.15
N ALA A 549 19.97 -31.22 -11.54
CA ALA A 549 18.81 -30.50 -12.05
C ALA A 549 19.04 -28.97 -12.25
N ALA A 550 20.11 -28.39 -11.69
CA ALA A 550 20.50 -27.01 -11.94
C ALA A 550 21.09 -26.78 -13.34
N GLU A 551 21.53 -27.82 -14.05
CA GLU A 551 22.19 -27.71 -15.36
C GLU A 551 21.32 -27.03 -16.44
N GLN A 552 19.99 -27.05 -16.26
CA GLN A 552 19.02 -26.43 -17.16
C GLN A 552 18.77 -24.93 -16.89
N LEU A 553 19.27 -24.39 -15.77
CA LEU A 553 19.04 -23.00 -15.40
C LEU A 553 19.70 -22.07 -16.43
N LYS A 554 18.91 -21.15 -16.99
CA LYS A 554 19.37 -20.10 -17.91
C LYS A 554 19.73 -18.80 -17.20
N ALA A 555 19.15 -18.53 -16.02
CA ALA A 555 19.43 -17.32 -15.28
C ALA A 555 19.48 -17.55 -13.76
N ILE A 556 20.49 -17.00 -13.10
CA ILE A 556 20.61 -16.98 -11.64
C ILE A 556 20.85 -15.55 -11.16
N TYR A 557 20.01 -15.09 -10.22
CA TYR A 557 20.12 -13.78 -9.59
C TYR A 557 20.32 -13.95 -8.09
N MET A 558 21.53 -13.69 -7.63
CA MET A 558 21.89 -13.70 -6.22
C MET A 558 21.98 -12.28 -5.67
N GLU A 559 21.05 -11.93 -4.78
CA GLU A 559 21.12 -10.68 -4.02
C GLU A 559 21.33 -11.00 -2.54
N GLN A 560 22.55 -11.08 -2.03
CA GLN A 560 22.71 -11.30 -0.60
C GLN A 560 22.12 -10.15 0.23
N GLY A 561 21.24 -10.50 1.17
CA GLY A 561 20.72 -9.58 2.16
C GLY A 561 21.80 -9.11 3.15
N TRP A 562 21.60 -7.92 3.73
CA TRP A 562 22.48 -7.25 4.71
C TRP A 562 22.65 -7.96 6.06
N THR A 563 22.62 -9.29 6.13
CA THR A 563 22.82 -10.00 7.40
C THR A 563 24.30 -10.07 7.72
N ASN A 564 24.72 -9.43 8.82
CA ASN A 564 26.08 -9.33 9.37
C ASN A 564 26.80 -10.67 9.69
N ARG A 565 26.36 -11.81 9.17
CA ARG A 565 27.07 -13.09 9.35
C ARG A 565 27.94 -13.34 8.13
N LEU A 566 29.22 -13.05 8.32
CA LEU A 566 30.33 -13.32 7.42
C LEU A 566 30.46 -14.83 7.22
N MET A 567 29.81 -15.38 6.19
CA MET A 567 30.06 -16.74 5.73
C MET A 567 30.55 -16.64 4.27
N PRO A 568 31.77 -17.11 3.96
CA PRO A 568 32.26 -17.15 2.59
C PRO A 568 31.34 -18.02 1.73
N CYS A 569 31.00 -17.53 0.54
CA CYS A 569 30.22 -18.29 -0.43
C CYS A 569 31.10 -19.41 -1.01
N THR A 570 31.05 -20.60 -0.44
CA THR A 570 31.74 -21.79 -0.98
C THR A 570 30.88 -22.44 -2.06
N TRP A 571 30.74 -21.77 -3.19
CA TRP A 571 30.12 -22.36 -4.38
C TRP A 571 31.06 -23.40 -5.00
N SER A 572 30.70 -24.68 -4.90
CA SER A 572 31.48 -25.79 -5.46
C SER A 572 31.13 -26.14 -6.91
N VAL A 573 30.23 -25.36 -7.52
CA VAL A 573 29.63 -25.73 -8.81
C VAL A 573 30.63 -25.51 -9.92
N SER A 574 31.05 -26.61 -10.53
CA SER A 574 32.05 -26.62 -11.59
C SER A 574 31.45 -26.46 -12.98
N TYR A 575 30.17 -26.77 -13.21
CA TYR A 575 29.59 -26.77 -14.56
C TYR A 575 28.08 -26.41 -14.57
N LEU A 576 27.71 -25.36 -15.31
CA LEU A 576 26.31 -25.02 -15.62
C LEU A 576 26.20 -24.65 -17.11
N PRO A 577 25.96 -25.62 -18.00
CA PRO A 577 26.09 -25.43 -19.43
C PRO A 577 25.06 -24.48 -20.03
N CYS A 578 23.87 -24.37 -19.43
CA CYS A 578 22.78 -23.55 -19.97
C CYS A 578 22.75 -22.12 -19.40
N LEU A 579 23.60 -21.79 -18.42
CA LEU A 579 23.50 -20.52 -17.69
C LEU A 579 23.94 -19.34 -18.55
N THR A 580 22.98 -18.56 -19.03
CA THR A 580 23.22 -17.37 -19.87
C THR A 580 23.36 -16.08 -19.08
N THR A 581 22.71 -16.00 -17.91
CA THR A 581 22.63 -14.79 -17.08
C THR A 581 23.01 -15.09 -15.64
N LEU A 582 23.98 -14.33 -15.11
CA LEU A 582 24.42 -14.45 -13.74
C LEU A 582 24.50 -13.07 -13.08
N ARG A 583 23.81 -12.90 -11.97
CA ARG A 583 23.92 -11.71 -11.12
C ARG A 583 24.38 -12.11 -9.72
N LEU A 584 25.45 -11.48 -9.24
CA LEU A 584 26.10 -11.77 -7.97
C LEU A 584 26.19 -10.52 -7.10
N ARG A 585 26.02 -10.72 -5.79
CA ARG A 585 26.44 -9.78 -4.74
C ARG A 585 27.35 -10.49 -3.75
N PRO A 586 28.63 -10.72 -4.10
CA PRO A 586 29.52 -11.47 -3.22
C PRO A 586 29.88 -10.65 -1.97
N LEU A 587 29.89 -11.31 -0.81
CA LEU A 587 30.35 -10.73 0.46
C LEU A 587 31.89 -10.61 0.57
N GLY A 588 32.65 -11.22 -0.34
CA GLY A 588 34.11 -11.20 -0.37
C GLY A 588 34.66 -11.55 -1.76
N LEU A 589 35.97 -11.55 -1.93
CA LEU A 589 36.64 -11.80 -3.23
C LEU A 589 37.04 -13.26 -3.45
N GLU A 590 36.72 -14.15 -2.52
CA GLU A 590 37.13 -15.56 -2.55
C GLU A 590 36.20 -16.44 -3.39
N VAL A 591 35.60 -15.91 -4.46
CA VAL A 591 34.82 -16.76 -5.37
C VAL A 591 35.83 -17.43 -6.32
N PRO A 592 35.94 -18.77 -6.35
CA PRO A 592 36.92 -19.47 -7.19
C PRO A 592 36.43 -19.51 -8.64
N LEU A 593 36.31 -18.35 -9.29
CA LEU A 593 35.69 -18.18 -10.61
C LEU A 593 36.40 -19.02 -11.69
N HIS A 594 37.71 -19.22 -11.57
CA HIS A 594 38.49 -20.10 -12.44
C HIS A 594 38.04 -21.56 -12.43
N LYS A 595 37.26 -21.99 -11.42
CA LYS A 595 36.70 -23.35 -11.35
C LYS A 595 35.33 -23.47 -11.99
N TRP A 596 34.69 -22.36 -12.35
CA TRP A 596 33.34 -22.37 -12.91
C TRP A 596 33.40 -22.48 -14.43
N GLN A 597 32.82 -23.54 -14.97
CA GLN A 597 32.65 -23.71 -16.41
C GLN A 597 31.22 -23.28 -16.79
N LEU A 598 31.11 -22.06 -17.32
CA LEU A 598 29.84 -21.44 -17.71
C LEU A 598 29.85 -21.08 -19.20
N PRO A 599 29.91 -22.06 -20.13
CA PRO A 599 30.17 -21.80 -21.55
C PRO A 599 29.05 -21.02 -22.28
N ALA A 600 27.85 -20.97 -21.70
CA ALA A 600 26.72 -20.20 -22.24
C ALA A 600 26.59 -18.80 -21.63
N LEU A 601 27.45 -18.40 -20.69
CA LEU A 601 27.29 -17.12 -20.00
C LEU A 601 27.48 -15.95 -20.97
N ARG A 602 26.47 -15.08 -21.05
CA ARG A 602 26.48 -13.87 -21.90
C ARG A 602 26.24 -12.60 -21.09
N HIS A 603 25.63 -12.71 -19.91
CA HIS A 603 25.25 -11.56 -19.10
C HIS A 603 25.76 -11.75 -17.67
N LEU A 604 26.69 -10.92 -17.26
CA LEU A 604 27.28 -10.97 -15.93
C LEU A 604 27.10 -9.63 -15.21
N SER A 605 26.53 -9.67 -14.01
CA SER A 605 26.41 -8.51 -13.13
C SER A 605 26.95 -8.81 -11.75
N ILE A 606 28.00 -8.11 -11.32
CA ILE A 606 28.64 -8.32 -10.02
C ILE A 606 28.59 -7.01 -9.24
N LYS A 607 28.06 -7.07 -8.02
CA LYS A 607 28.02 -5.95 -7.09
C LYS A 607 28.58 -6.38 -5.73
N PRO A 608 29.92 -6.33 -5.54
CA PRO A 608 30.55 -6.74 -4.29
C PRO A 608 30.03 -5.90 -3.13
N GLN A 609 29.69 -6.56 -2.01
CA GLN A 609 29.15 -5.89 -0.82
C GLN A 609 30.25 -5.52 0.19
N ALA A 610 31.33 -6.30 0.25
CA ALA A 610 32.47 -5.96 1.10
C ALA A 610 33.14 -4.66 0.64
N ARG A 611 33.54 -3.86 1.63
CA ARG A 611 34.58 -2.86 1.41
C ARG A 611 35.85 -3.64 1.13
N ILE A 612 36.23 -3.73 -0.15
CA ILE A 612 37.53 -4.27 -0.50
C ILE A 612 38.58 -3.35 0.14
N SER A 613 39.44 -3.95 0.97
CA SER A 613 40.44 -3.26 1.77
C SER A 613 41.50 -2.55 0.94
N SER A 614 41.80 -3.08 -0.25
CA SER A 614 42.81 -2.52 -1.16
C SER A 614 42.34 -2.47 -2.62
N THR A 615 42.77 -1.46 -3.35
CA THR A 615 42.52 -1.32 -4.80
C THR A 615 43.11 -2.51 -5.58
N ASN A 616 44.25 -3.03 -5.15
CA ASN A 616 44.93 -4.17 -5.79
C ASN A 616 44.11 -5.46 -5.71
N GLU A 617 43.47 -5.74 -4.57
CA GLU A 617 42.56 -6.88 -4.41
C GLU A 617 41.36 -6.77 -5.35
N ALA A 618 40.79 -5.56 -5.47
CA ALA A 618 39.67 -5.29 -6.37
C ALA A 618 40.07 -5.51 -7.84
N ALA A 619 41.23 -4.99 -8.25
CA ALA A 619 41.78 -5.14 -9.59
C ALA A 619 42.09 -6.61 -9.92
N THR A 620 42.71 -7.33 -8.98
CA THR A 620 43.01 -8.76 -9.14
C THR A 620 41.74 -9.58 -9.31
N TYR A 621 40.73 -9.36 -8.47
CA TYR A 621 39.46 -10.07 -8.57
C TYR A 621 38.71 -9.71 -9.87
N PHE A 622 38.75 -8.45 -10.27
CA PHE A 622 38.20 -8.00 -11.54
C PHE A 622 38.84 -8.69 -12.74
N LEU A 623 40.18 -8.74 -12.78
CA LEU A 623 40.91 -9.44 -13.84
C LEU A 623 40.57 -10.93 -13.87
N GLN A 624 40.48 -11.60 -12.73
CA GLN A 624 40.07 -13.01 -12.66
C GLN A 624 38.67 -13.25 -13.25
N ILE A 625 37.73 -12.31 -13.06
CA ILE A 625 36.39 -12.38 -13.69
C ILE A 625 36.52 -12.31 -15.21
N LEU A 626 37.35 -11.39 -15.71
CA LEU A 626 37.52 -11.13 -17.12
C LEU A 626 38.29 -12.24 -17.83
N GLU A 627 39.31 -12.79 -17.21
CA GLU A 627 40.04 -13.97 -17.70
C GLU A 627 39.13 -15.20 -17.77
N ALA A 628 38.23 -15.36 -16.80
CA ALA A 628 37.35 -16.53 -16.75
C ALA A 628 36.18 -16.47 -17.74
N PHE A 629 35.63 -15.27 -18.01
CA PHE A 629 34.37 -15.15 -18.78
C PHE A 629 34.35 -14.06 -19.83
N GLY A 630 35.31 -13.14 -19.84
CA GLY A 630 35.19 -11.89 -20.58
C GLY A 630 34.98 -12.07 -22.08
N ASP A 631 35.64 -13.08 -22.66
CA ASP A 631 35.59 -13.40 -24.09
C ASP A 631 34.17 -13.68 -24.61
N GLN A 632 33.32 -14.28 -23.79
CA GLN A 632 31.96 -14.66 -24.14
C GLN A 632 30.88 -13.65 -23.70
N LEU A 633 31.22 -12.62 -22.93
CA LEU A 633 30.23 -11.68 -22.40
C LEU A 633 29.69 -10.72 -23.47
N ILE A 634 28.38 -10.50 -23.44
CA ILE A 634 27.64 -9.47 -24.20
C ILE A 634 27.30 -8.29 -23.28
N THR A 635 26.94 -8.58 -22.03
CA THR A 635 26.62 -7.58 -21.01
C THR A 635 27.51 -7.80 -19.80
N PHE A 636 28.21 -6.77 -19.36
CA PHE A 636 29.04 -6.81 -18.16
C PHE A 636 28.77 -5.61 -17.27
N TYR A 637 28.23 -5.87 -16.07
CA TYR A 637 27.94 -4.84 -15.07
C TYR A 637 28.72 -5.11 -13.80
N TYR A 638 29.79 -4.35 -13.59
CA TYR A 638 30.56 -4.36 -12.36
C TYR A 638 30.22 -3.10 -11.55
N ASN A 639 29.79 -3.25 -10.30
CA ASN A 639 29.40 -2.12 -9.46
C ASN A 639 30.01 -2.29 -8.07
N ILE A 640 31.15 -1.63 -7.84
CA ILE A 640 31.85 -1.64 -6.56
C ILE A 640 31.91 -0.23 -5.99
N ALA A 641 31.80 -0.13 -4.66
CA ALA A 641 32.05 1.09 -3.93
C ALA A 641 33.56 1.25 -3.59
N CYS A 642 34.45 1.23 -4.59
CA CYS A 642 35.87 1.50 -4.43
C CYS A 642 36.26 2.73 -5.26
N ILE A 643 36.78 3.78 -4.60
CA ILE A 643 36.94 5.13 -5.18
C ILE A 643 38.13 5.24 -6.14
N ASP A 644 39.09 4.31 -6.04
CA ASP A 644 40.39 4.37 -6.73
C ASP A 644 40.66 3.11 -7.58
N PHE A 645 39.61 2.53 -8.13
CA PHE A 645 39.73 1.41 -9.05
C PHE A 645 40.15 1.90 -10.44
N GLU A 646 41.35 1.52 -10.88
CA GLU A 646 41.84 1.73 -12.24
C GLU A 646 41.60 0.48 -13.08
N VAL A 647 40.99 0.67 -14.25
CA VAL A 647 40.75 -0.40 -15.22
C VAL A 647 42.08 -0.64 -15.94
N PRO A 648 42.60 -1.88 -16.01
CA PRO A 648 43.84 -2.17 -16.74
C PRO A 648 43.71 -1.84 -18.24
N HIS A 649 44.80 -1.41 -18.88
CA HIS A 649 44.79 -1.08 -20.31
C HIS A 649 44.41 -2.29 -21.20
N GLU A 650 44.72 -3.52 -20.78
CA GLU A 650 44.31 -4.72 -21.52
C GLU A 650 42.82 -5.05 -21.36
N PHE A 651 42.05 -4.30 -20.56
CA PHE A 651 40.63 -4.56 -20.26
C PHE A 651 39.80 -4.92 -21.49
N TRP A 652 39.96 -4.15 -22.57
CA TRP A 652 39.21 -4.36 -23.81
C TRP A 652 39.54 -5.65 -24.54
N SER A 653 40.79 -6.12 -24.41
CA SER A 653 41.21 -7.41 -24.98
C SER A 653 40.51 -8.58 -24.30
N TYR A 654 40.11 -8.42 -23.03
CA TYR A 654 39.37 -9.43 -22.29
C TYR A 654 37.88 -9.44 -22.61
N ILE A 655 37.29 -8.38 -23.14
CA ILE A 655 35.83 -8.30 -23.38
C ILE A 655 35.44 -7.93 -24.82
N PRO A 656 36.01 -8.61 -25.83
CA PRO A 656 35.90 -8.22 -27.24
C PRO A 656 34.46 -8.20 -27.79
N HIS A 657 33.51 -8.80 -27.09
CA HIS A 657 32.11 -8.95 -27.52
C HIS A 657 31.10 -8.15 -26.68
N VAL A 658 31.56 -7.41 -25.65
CA VAL A 658 30.66 -6.68 -24.76
C VAL A 658 30.04 -5.49 -25.48
N ARG A 659 28.70 -5.46 -25.51
CA ARG A 659 27.88 -4.38 -26.07
C ARG A 659 27.36 -3.43 -25.00
N ARG A 660 27.10 -3.97 -23.80
CA ARG A 660 26.51 -3.24 -22.67
C ARG A 660 27.44 -3.27 -21.46
N LEU A 661 27.85 -2.10 -20.98
CA LEU A 661 28.85 -2.00 -19.93
C LEU A 661 28.42 -1.07 -18.79
N GLN A 662 28.67 -1.49 -17.56
CA GLN A 662 28.60 -0.66 -16.36
C GLN A 662 29.88 -0.95 -15.59
N LEU A 663 30.71 0.05 -15.37
CA LEU A 663 31.89 -0.09 -14.53
C LEU A 663 31.77 0.84 -13.31
N PRO A 664 32.65 0.58 -12.33
CA PRO A 664 33.13 1.40 -11.26
C PRO A 664 33.22 2.88 -11.50
N PHE A 665 34.48 3.27 -11.44
CA PHE A 665 35.08 4.46 -11.97
C PHE A 665 35.64 4.14 -13.35
N TRP A 666 35.59 5.11 -14.25
CA TRP A 666 36.19 5.03 -15.57
C TRP A 666 37.18 6.18 -15.71
N ARG A 667 38.48 5.89 -15.63
CA ARG A 667 39.54 6.90 -15.84
C ARG A 667 40.35 6.66 -17.12
N ASP A 668 40.17 5.50 -17.74
CA ASP A 668 41.04 4.99 -18.80
C ASP A 668 40.52 5.31 -20.22
N PRO A 669 41.34 5.18 -21.29
CA PRO A 669 40.91 5.53 -22.63
C PRO A 669 39.70 4.70 -23.04
N GLY A 670 38.80 5.32 -23.79
CA GLY A 670 37.56 4.70 -24.25
C GLY A 670 37.79 3.39 -25.02
N PRO A 671 36.69 2.74 -25.44
CA PRO A 671 36.78 1.51 -26.25
C PRO A 671 37.72 1.70 -27.44
N PRO A 672 38.60 0.73 -27.75
CA PRO A 672 39.41 0.79 -28.96
C PRO A 672 38.50 0.88 -30.18
N ALA A 673 38.99 1.53 -31.24
CA ALA A 673 38.24 1.67 -32.48
C ALA A 673 37.75 0.30 -32.98
N GLY A 674 36.45 0.19 -33.26
CA GLY A 674 35.81 -1.05 -33.72
C GLY A 674 35.18 -1.92 -32.63
N HIS A 675 35.38 -1.61 -31.34
CA HIS A 675 34.72 -2.34 -30.25
C HIS A 675 33.18 -2.29 -30.38
N PRO A 676 32.43 -3.38 -30.12
CA PRO A 676 30.98 -3.45 -30.36
C PRO A 676 30.11 -2.73 -29.31
N ILE A 677 30.69 -1.87 -28.46
CA ILE A 677 29.96 -1.24 -27.36
C ILE A 677 28.97 -0.20 -27.89
N ASP A 678 27.71 -0.33 -27.47
CA ASP A 678 26.61 0.55 -27.90
C ASP A 678 25.78 1.08 -26.72
N PHE A 679 26.03 0.59 -25.51
CA PHE A 679 25.33 1.01 -24.31
C PHE A 679 26.24 1.08 -23.09
N ILE A 680 26.23 2.20 -22.39
CA ILE A 680 26.98 2.41 -21.16
C ILE A 680 26.07 2.92 -20.06
N ARG A 681 26.14 2.27 -18.89
CA ARG A 681 25.39 2.65 -17.71
C ARG A 681 26.30 3.28 -16.67
N VAL A 682 25.95 4.51 -16.26
CA VAL A 682 26.70 5.31 -15.30
C VAL A 682 25.94 5.32 -13.97
N PRO A 683 26.55 4.86 -12.87
CA PRO A 683 25.89 4.89 -11.56
C PRO A 683 25.52 6.31 -11.11
N ALA A 684 24.29 6.54 -10.63
CA ALA A 684 23.85 7.90 -10.27
C ALA A 684 24.69 8.59 -9.19
N TYR A 685 25.37 7.84 -8.31
CA TYR A 685 26.23 8.43 -7.27
C TYR A 685 27.43 9.20 -7.85
N TYR A 686 27.81 8.97 -9.11
CA TYR A 686 28.82 9.78 -9.83
C TYR A 686 28.38 11.24 -10.03
N LEU A 687 27.09 11.50 -10.12
CA LEU A 687 26.59 12.86 -10.31
C LEU A 687 26.61 13.68 -9.00
N PHE A 688 26.73 13.03 -7.84
CA PHE A 688 26.59 13.68 -6.54
C PHE A 688 27.91 13.91 -5.80
N ASP A 689 29.03 13.31 -6.24
CA ASP A 689 30.35 13.54 -5.64
C ASP A 689 31.10 14.72 -6.30
N THR A 690 30.47 15.90 -6.26
CA THR A 690 31.02 17.13 -6.87
C THR A 690 32.13 17.78 -6.04
N LYS A 691 32.31 17.37 -4.78
CA LYS A 691 33.25 18.00 -3.84
C LYS A 691 34.69 17.49 -3.92
N ARG A 692 34.93 16.31 -4.51
CA ARG A 692 36.28 15.73 -4.63
C ARG A 692 36.94 15.92 -6.00
N HIS A 693 36.21 16.38 -7.01
CA HIS A 693 36.70 16.44 -8.39
C HIS A 693 36.72 17.86 -8.98
N SER A 694 36.74 18.91 -8.15
CA SER A 694 36.64 20.31 -8.61
C SER A 694 37.81 20.84 -9.45
N SER A 695 38.88 20.07 -9.67
CA SER A 695 39.99 20.46 -10.56
C SER A 695 40.23 19.51 -11.74
N THR A 696 39.64 18.31 -11.75
CA THR A 696 39.78 17.32 -12.82
C THR A 696 38.53 16.43 -12.87
N TRP A 697 37.36 17.00 -13.16
CA TRP A 697 36.46 16.21 -13.99
C TRP A 697 37.20 16.09 -15.33
N PRO A 698 37.65 14.90 -15.77
CA PRO A 698 37.81 14.73 -17.19
C PRO A 698 36.43 15.06 -17.72
N SER A 699 36.31 16.13 -18.50
CA SER A 699 35.20 16.36 -19.42
C SER A 699 34.58 15.02 -19.76
N PHE A 700 33.28 14.83 -19.43
CA PHE A 700 32.46 13.66 -19.76
C PHE A 700 33.10 12.99 -20.98
N PRO A 701 33.68 11.78 -20.83
CA PRO A 701 34.85 11.39 -21.60
C PRO A 701 34.62 11.74 -23.06
N TYR A 702 35.57 12.49 -23.65
CA TYR A 702 35.63 12.92 -25.06
C TYR A 702 35.61 11.69 -25.97
N TRP A 703 34.51 10.95 -26.00
CA TRP A 703 34.28 9.77 -26.83
C TRP A 703 33.86 10.18 -28.23
N GLU A 704 33.56 11.47 -28.43
CA GLU A 704 33.29 12.03 -29.76
C GLU A 704 34.53 12.08 -30.67
N CYS A 705 35.75 11.81 -30.19
CA CYS A 705 36.98 12.06 -30.95
C CYS A 705 37.73 10.85 -31.53
N GLN A 706 37.25 9.60 -31.37
CA GLN A 706 37.93 8.43 -31.97
C GLN A 706 37.00 7.39 -32.63
N LEU A 707 35.73 7.71 -32.86
CA LEU A 707 34.88 6.86 -33.70
C LEU A 707 35.29 7.04 -35.17
N PRO A 708 35.47 5.96 -35.96
CA PRO A 708 35.94 6.06 -37.33
C PRO A 708 35.03 6.97 -38.16
N GLU A 709 35.62 7.88 -38.93
CA GLU A 709 34.97 8.92 -39.75
C GLU A 709 34.04 8.40 -40.87
N ASN A 710 33.65 7.12 -40.86
CA ASN A 710 32.75 6.59 -41.88
C ASN A 710 31.33 7.18 -41.69
N PRO A 711 30.88 8.13 -42.54
CA PRO A 711 29.64 8.87 -42.32
C PRO A 711 28.39 7.97 -42.39
N HIS A 712 28.54 6.77 -42.97
CA HIS A 712 27.47 5.81 -43.20
C HIS A 712 27.24 4.84 -42.04
N GLN A 713 28.03 4.90 -40.96
CA GLN A 713 27.94 3.96 -39.84
C GLN A 713 27.91 4.67 -38.48
N LYS A 714 27.02 5.66 -38.30
CA LYS A 714 26.76 6.28 -36.99
C LYS A 714 26.11 5.28 -36.03
N ARG A 715 26.92 4.48 -35.32
CA ARG A 715 26.46 3.74 -34.15
C ARG A 715 26.20 4.74 -33.02
N ARG A 716 24.96 4.81 -32.54
CA ARG A 716 24.59 5.64 -31.39
C ARG A 716 24.98 4.92 -30.11
N LEU A 717 25.95 5.47 -29.39
CA LEU A 717 26.23 5.08 -28.03
C LEU A 717 25.12 5.64 -27.12
N THR A 718 24.43 4.75 -26.40
CA THR A 718 23.39 5.13 -25.43
C THR A 718 23.99 5.19 -24.04
N VAL A 719 23.87 6.33 -23.37
CA VAL A 719 24.30 6.50 -21.98
C VAL A 719 23.07 6.54 -21.06
N GLN A 720 22.99 5.63 -20.09
CA GLN A 720 21.91 5.56 -19.11
C GLN A 720 22.43 5.81 -17.69
N LEU A 721 21.72 6.65 -16.92
CA LEU A 721 21.97 6.82 -15.48
C LEU A 721 21.25 5.72 -14.67
N ASP A 722 21.95 5.07 -13.73
CA ASP A 722 21.43 4.00 -12.84
C ASP A 722 20.41 4.48 -11.80
#